data_AF-A0A9P9SZB7-F1
#
_entry.id   AF-A0A9P9SZB7-F1
#
_cell.length_a   1.000
_cell.length_b   1.000
_cell.length_c   1.000
_cell.angle_alpha   90.00
_cell.angle_beta   90.00
_cell.angle_gamma   90.00
#
_symmetry.space_group_name_H-M   'P 1'
#
loop_
_entity.id
_entity.type
_entity.pdbx_description
1 polymer ?
#
loop_
_entity_poly.entity_id
_entity_poly.type
_entity_poly.pdbx_seq_one_letter_code
_entity_poly.pdbx_strand_id
1 'polypeptide(L)'
;MSTEQIISSLPFVGGKKTTPQHPLGPLTAGEITESAKLIKSIWPANTNIQFKSITLQEPKKADLVPFLAAEHAGQSTPTIERRSFVVYYLRNTNKLHEAVVSLSQGKVESNVRLGPNVHSNADGDEIIRVEQIALEDEQVKAEIAKLKLPEGTVVISDPWIYGSDGINDGLFTDNERMFQCFLYVRDPNNASELDSNHYAMPISISPVVSAETMKVTRIDFLPTGADATVKEPGPYKVQPPNEYIPEAQDLRTDVKPLNVVQPEGTSFEVTKFSEQGQSVAWQKWDFKVGFNQREGMVLYDVHYAGRPLFYRLSLSDMNIPYADPRHPYHKKAAFDLGDAGAGIMANNLQLGCDCLGSIYYLSAVLSDDKGEPLEMPNCVCIHEQDAGIGWKHTNYRTGRAAVVRNRELVLQSIITVSNYEYILAFQFNQAGEFMYEVRATGILSTQPIDEGISVPWGTVVHPGVLAAHHQHIFSLRVDPMIDGPLNRVVFDEAHPMPRSDFNPHGVGYTVSETPITTSGGYDLDWDVNRIFKIQNAAVKNPVNGKSVAYKIMAPPFQKMLADKDSFHFKRAEFADHNIYVTSYKDGELYAGGTYTNQSRGGTGVRSFADRKDNVLDDDIVVWVQFGINHVPRIEDFPVMPCEVLKVAFKPVNFFDKNPALDVPQSVQSFNKSTLMGVEHKQEAGTAVVKDGELCCNKESSKL
;
A
#
# COMPACT_ATOMS: atom_id res chain seq x y z
N MET A 1 40.72 10.35 -55.33
CA MET A 1 40.93 8.97 -55.82
C MET A 1 40.21 8.02 -54.87
N SER A 2 39.41 7.11 -55.44
CA SER A 2 38.76 5.90 -54.89
C SER A 2 37.98 6.02 -53.58
N THR A 3 36.63 6.07 -53.60
CA THR A 3 35.65 4.95 -53.74
C THR A 3 35.55 4.06 -52.49
N GLU A 4 34.38 4.06 -51.85
CA GLU A 4 33.49 2.90 -51.80
C GLU A 4 32.09 3.28 -51.31
N GLN A 5 31.09 3.06 -52.17
CA GLN A 5 29.67 3.09 -51.84
C GLN A 5 29.31 1.75 -51.19
N ILE A 6 28.68 1.78 -50.01
CA ILE A 6 28.04 0.61 -49.40
C ILE A 6 26.52 0.73 -49.57
N ILE A 7 25.96 -0.41 -49.96
CA ILE A 7 24.65 -0.65 -50.53
C ILE A 7 23.50 -0.37 -49.55
N SER A 8 22.44 0.18 -50.12
CA SER A 8 21.15 0.51 -49.50
C SER A 8 20.39 -0.68 -48.91
N SER A 9 19.94 -0.49 -47.67
CA SER A 9 18.68 -0.95 -47.06
C SER A 9 17.99 -2.21 -47.61
N LEU A 10 18.06 -3.30 -46.83
CA LEU A 10 17.05 -4.37 -46.86
C LEU A 10 15.79 -3.91 -46.09
N PRO A 11 14.57 -4.22 -46.58
CA PRO A 11 13.35 -3.88 -45.87
C PRO A 11 13.19 -4.78 -44.65
N PHE A 12 13.14 -4.17 -43.46
CA PHE A 12 12.63 -4.82 -42.26
C PHE A 12 11.16 -5.16 -42.49
N VAL A 13 10.86 -6.40 -42.85
CA VAL A 13 9.54 -6.98 -42.64
C VAL A 13 9.45 -7.30 -41.16
N GLY A 14 9.18 -6.28 -40.35
CA GLY A 14 8.79 -6.44 -38.96
C GLY A 14 7.44 -7.13 -38.92
N GLY A 15 7.43 -8.45 -38.77
CA GLY A 15 6.23 -9.14 -38.31
C GLY A 15 5.81 -8.48 -37.01
N LYS A 16 4.62 -7.84 -36.98
CA LYS A 16 4.00 -7.41 -35.73
C LYS A 16 4.00 -8.62 -34.79
N LYS A 17 4.87 -8.62 -33.78
CA LYS A 17 4.69 -9.52 -32.64
C LYS A 17 3.33 -9.12 -32.07
N THR A 18 2.32 -9.96 -32.30
CA THR A 18 1.03 -9.83 -31.63
C THR A 18 1.29 -10.13 -30.16
N THR A 19 1.51 -9.09 -29.37
CA THR A 19 1.58 -9.22 -27.91
C THR A 19 0.24 -9.82 -27.46
N PRO A 20 0.22 -10.87 -26.63
CA PRO A 20 -1.02 -11.35 -26.03
C PRO A 20 -1.72 -10.17 -25.33
N GLN A 21 -3.04 -10.08 -25.38
CA GLN A 21 -3.80 -9.09 -24.61
C GLN A 21 -4.75 -9.86 -23.69
N HIS A 22 -4.20 -10.31 -22.57
CA HIS A 22 -4.95 -11.02 -21.55
C HIS A 22 -6.00 -10.10 -20.90
N PRO A 23 -7.17 -10.62 -20.47
CA PRO A 23 -8.24 -9.82 -19.87
C PRO A 23 -7.84 -9.00 -18.64
N LEU A 24 -6.92 -9.51 -17.81
CA LEU A 24 -6.35 -8.81 -16.64
C LEU A 24 -5.23 -7.80 -16.96
N GLY A 25 -4.79 -7.68 -18.21
CA GLY A 25 -3.71 -6.77 -18.55
C GLY A 25 -4.11 -5.33 -18.25
N PRO A 26 -3.29 -4.47 -17.63
CA PRO A 26 -3.59 -3.05 -17.53
C PRO A 26 -3.85 -2.44 -18.92
N LEU A 27 -4.56 -1.30 -18.97
CA LEU A 27 -4.82 -0.64 -20.24
C LEU A 27 -3.51 -0.25 -20.93
N THR A 28 -3.44 -0.43 -22.25
CA THR A 28 -2.32 0.10 -23.04
C THR A 28 -2.48 1.60 -23.26
N ALA A 29 -1.40 2.28 -23.66
CA ALA A 29 -1.44 3.68 -24.07
C ALA A 29 -2.52 3.93 -25.14
N GLY A 30 -2.63 3.03 -26.14
CA GLY A 30 -3.64 3.12 -27.18
C GLY A 30 -5.07 2.93 -26.66
N GLU A 31 -5.28 2.02 -25.71
CA GLU A 31 -6.60 1.82 -25.07
C GLU A 31 -7.02 3.03 -24.22
N ILE A 32 -6.08 3.71 -23.56
CA ILE A 32 -6.32 4.94 -22.82
C ILE A 32 -6.76 6.06 -23.76
N THR A 33 -5.97 6.32 -24.82
CA THR A 33 -6.30 7.35 -25.83
C THR A 33 -7.64 7.08 -26.50
N GLU A 34 -7.95 5.83 -26.85
CA GLU A 34 -9.24 5.49 -27.48
C GLU A 34 -10.41 5.67 -26.50
N SER A 35 -10.24 5.32 -25.22
CA SER A 35 -11.24 5.58 -24.18
C SER A 35 -11.54 7.07 -24.06
N ALA A 36 -10.50 7.90 -23.95
CA ALA A 36 -10.63 9.35 -23.86
C ALA A 36 -11.32 9.92 -25.11
N LYS A 37 -10.96 9.45 -26.30
CA LYS A 37 -11.58 9.86 -27.58
C LYS A 37 -13.07 9.51 -27.63
N LEU A 38 -13.45 8.30 -27.21
CA LEU A 38 -14.85 7.88 -27.19
C LEU A 38 -15.67 8.73 -26.21
N ILE A 39 -15.13 9.03 -25.03
CA ILE A 39 -15.77 9.95 -24.08
C ILE A 39 -15.87 11.38 -24.65
N LYS A 40 -14.81 11.92 -25.26
CA LYS A 40 -14.85 13.25 -25.91
C LYS A 40 -15.92 13.30 -27.02
N SER A 41 -16.16 12.20 -27.72
CA SER A 41 -17.09 12.12 -28.85
C SER A 41 -18.58 12.25 -28.48
N ILE A 42 -18.95 11.94 -27.23
CA ILE A 42 -20.34 12.05 -26.76
C ILE A 42 -20.69 13.47 -26.28
N TRP A 43 -19.70 14.37 -26.26
CA TRP A 43 -19.86 15.77 -25.86
C TRP A 43 -19.66 16.71 -27.07
N PRO A 44 -20.21 17.94 -27.04
CA PRO A 44 -19.88 18.97 -28.02
C PRO A 44 -18.36 19.18 -28.13
N ALA A 45 -17.84 19.40 -29.34
CA ALA A 45 -16.40 19.39 -29.65
C ALA A 45 -15.50 20.29 -28.77
N ASN A 46 -16.05 21.37 -28.20
CA ASN A 46 -15.31 22.32 -27.36
C ASN A 46 -15.55 22.11 -25.86
N THR A 47 -16.14 20.98 -25.46
CA THR A 47 -16.36 20.65 -24.04
C THR A 47 -15.02 20.37 -23.38
N ASN A 48 -14.68 21.16 -22.36
CA ASN A 48 -13.47 20.94 -21.59
C ASN A 48 -13.69 19.81 -20.58
N ILE A 49 -13.05 18.67 -20.82
CA ILE A 49 -13.12 17.47 -19.98
C ILE A 49 -11.83 17.36 -19.18
N GLN A 50 -11.95 17.16 -17.87
CA GLN A 50 -10.85 16.84 -16.98
C GLN A 50 -11.02 15.39 -16.54
N PHE A 51 -10.21 14.50 -17.09
CA PHE A 51 -10.19 13.10 -16.69
C PHE A 51 -9.57 12.96 -15.30
N LYS A 52 -10.13 12.08 -14.49
CA LYS A 52 -9.64 11.78 -13.14
C LYS A 52 -9.06 10.36 -13.09
N SER A 53 -9.63 9.46 -13.89
CA SER A 53 -9.14 8.11 -14.08
C SER A 53 -9.62 7.56 -15.42
N ILE A 54 -8.75 6.89 -16.16
CA ILE A 54 -9.08 5.95 -17.22
C ILE A 54 -8.34 4.67 -16.88
N THR A 55 -9.06 3.66 -16.40
CA THR A 55 -8.45 2.42 -15.92
C THR A 55 -9.18 1.19 -16.44
N LEU A 56 -8.57 0.02 -16.29
CA LEU A 56 -9.19 -1.24 -16.70
C LEU A 56 -10.46 -1.45 -15.86
N GLN A 57 -11.59 -1.68 -16.52
CA GLN A 57 -12.72 -2.32 -15.84
C GLN A 57 -12.40 -3.80 -15.78
N GLU A 58 -11.97 -4.29 -14.62
CA GLU A 58 -11.63 -5.70 -14.44
C GLU A 58 -12.80 -6.60 -14.92
N PRO A 59 -12.51 -7.71 -15.61
CA PRO A 59 -13.53 -8.66 -16.02
C PRO A 59 -14.33 -9.16 -14.82
N LYS A 60 -15.61 -9.47 -15.04
CA LYS A 60 -16.42 -10.12 -14.02
C LYS A 60 -15.77 -11.43 -13.61
N LYS A 61 -15.72 -11.72 -12.30
CA LYS A 61 -15.10 -12.98 -11.83
C LYS A 61 -15.78 -14.23 -12.40
N ALA A 62 -17.10 -14.16 -12.61
CA ALA A 62 -17.87 -15.22 -13.26
C ALA A 62 -17.41 -15.55 -14.69
N ASP A 63 -16.87 -14.58 -15.42
CA ASP A 63 -16.31 -14.77 -16.77
C ASP A 63 -14.82 -15.15 -16.70
N LEU A 64 -14.09 -14.56 -15.75
CA LEU A 64 -12.64 -14.74 -15.64
C LEU A 64 -12.22 -16.08 -15.05
N VAL A 65 -12.94 -16.63 -14.07
CA VAL A 65 -12.59 -17.93 -13.47
C VAL A 65 -12.59 -19.05 -14.52
N PRO A 66 -13.63 -19.21 -15.37
CA PRO A 66 -13.58 -20.14 -16.49
C PRO A 66 -12.46 -19.86 -17.49
N PHE A 67 -12.13 -18.58 -17.74
CA PHE A 67 -11.02 -18.19 -18.59
C PHE A 67 -9.68 -18.69 -18.04
N LEU A 68 -9.40 -18.42 -16.77
CA LEU A 68 -8.15 -18.83 -16.10
C LEU A 68 -8.05 -20.36 -16.06
N ALA A 69 -9.15 -21.05 -15.75
CA ALA A 69 -9.17 -22.51 -15.77
C ALA A 69 -8.81 -23.09 -17.16
N ALA A 70 -9.35 -22.50 -18.24
CA ALA A 70 -9.00 -22.90 -19.61
C ALA A 70 -7.55 -22.55 -19.96
N GLU A 71 -7.04 -21.39 -19.53
CA GLU A 71 -5.66 -20.95 -19.71
C GLU A 71 -4.68 -21.94 -19.06
N HIS A 72 -4.88 -22.25 -17.76
CA HIS A 72 -4.06 -23.21 -17.01
C HIS A 72 -4.13 -24.63 -17.58
N ALA A 73 -5.25 -25.01 -18.19
CA ALA A 73 -5.40 -26.30 -18.86
C ALA A 73 -4.80 -26.34 -20.29
N GLY A 74 -4.25 -25.23 -20.79
CA GLY A 74 -3.75 -25.12 -22.17
C GLY A 74 -4.86 -25.27 -23.22
N GLN A 75 -6.10 -24.95 -22.85
CA GLN A 75 -7.29 -25.05 -23.70
C GLN A 75 -7.62 -23.71 -24.36
N SER A 76 -8.54 -23.72 -25.33
CA SER A 76 -9.07 -22.49 -25.91
C SER A 76 -9.79 -21.68 -24.83
N THR A 77 -9.39 -20.42 -24.66
CA THR A 77 -10.01 -19.52 -23.70
C THR A 77 -11.28 -18.86 -24.29
N PRO A 78 -12.30 -18.58 -23.45
CA PRO A 78 -13.45 -17.80 -23.86
C PRO A 78 -13.05 -16.36 -24.18
N THR A 79 -13.78 -15.70 -25.08
CA THR A 79 -13.58 -14.27 -25.35
C THR A 79 -14.20 -13.45 -24.21
N ILE A 80 -13.41 -12.56 -23.62
CA ILE A 80 -13.86 -11.59 -22.64
C ILE A 80 -13.81 -10.20 -23.27
N GLU A 81 -14.93 -9.47 -23.17
CA GLU A 81 -15.03 -8.10 -23.64
C GLU A 81 -14.09 -7.17 -22.87
N ARG A 82 -13.31 -6.37 -23.60
CA ARG A 82 -12.34 -5.44 -23.04
C ARG A 82 -13.02 -4.10 -22.76
N ARG A 83 -12.96 -3.65 -21.51
CA ARG A 83 -13.62 -2.43 -21.04
C ARG A 83 -12.68 -1.54 -20.24
N SER A 84 -12.88 -0.24 -20.34
CA SER A 84 -12.30 0.73 -19.42
C SER A 84 -13.38 1.38 -18.56
N PHE A 85 -13.00 1.69 -17.32
CA PHE A 85 -13.75 2.50 -16.37
C PHE A 85 -13.16 3.91 -16.40
N VAL A 86 -14.03 4.91 -16.56
CA VAL A 86 -13.63 6.30 -16.80
C VAL A 86 -14.36 7.23 -15.84
N VAL A 87 -13.60 8.05 -15.11
CA VAL A 87 -14.12 9.10 -14.23
C VAL A 87 -13.63 10.44 -14.73
N TYR A 88 -14.53 11.41 -14.87
CA TYR A 88 -14.17 12.75 -15.36
C TYR A 88 -15.13 13.84 -14.90
N TYR A 89 -14.62 15.06 -14.80
CA TYR A 89 -15.42 16.27 -14.67
C TYR A 89 -15.61 16.96 -16.03
N LEU A 90 -16.74 17.66 -16.17
CA LEU A 90 -16.75 18.83 -17.06
C LEU A 90 -16.01 19.95 -16.32
N ARG A 91 -14.84 20.36 -16.82
CA ARG A 91 -13.88 21.20 -16.09
C ARG A 91 -14.53 22.49 -15.59
N ASN A 92 -14.15 22.91 -14.37
CA ASN A 92 -14.71 24.08 -13.66
C ASN A 92 -16.24 23.99 -13.42
N THR A 93 -16.76 22.78 -13.19
CA THR A 93 -18.15 22.55 -12.76
C THR A 93 -18.18 21.44 -11.72
N ASN A 94 -19.27 21.33 -10.97
CA ASN A 94 -19.52 20.17 -10.10
C ASN A 94 -20.00 18.89 -10.82
N LYS A 95 -19.96 18.85 -12.16
CA LYS A 95 -20.54 17.75 -12.94
C LYS A 95 -19.54 16.60 -13.10
N LEU A 96 -19.43 15.77 -12.05
CA LEU A 96 -18.70 14.51 -12.08
C LEU A 96 -19.50 13.45 -12.86
N HIS A 97 -18.80 12.71 -13.71
CA HIS A 97 -19.33 11.58 -14.45
C HIS A 97 -18.48 10.33 -14.25
N GLU A 98 -19.17 9.20 -14.28
CA GLU A 98 -18.61 7.86 -14.37
C GLU A 98 -19.10 7.21 -15.66
N ALA A 99 -18.21 6.52 -16.37
CA ALA A 99 -18.52 5.87 -17.62
C ALA A 99 -17.81 4.53 -17.76
N VAL A 100 -18.43 3.62 -18.52
CA VAL A 100 -17.81 2.38 -18.98
C VAL A 100 -17.72 2.44 -20.50
N VAL A 101 -16.52 2.23 -21.04
CA VAL A 101 -16.25 2.20 -22.47
C VAL A 101 -15.91 0.78 -22.89
N SER A 102 -16.61 0.24 -23.89
CA SER A 102 -16.22 -1.02 -24.54
C SER A 102 -15.20 -0.72 -25.62
N LEU A 103 -13.96 -1.14 -25.36
CA LEU A 103 -12.84 -1.04 -26.31
C LEU A 103 -13.00 -2.07 -27.43
N SER A 104 -13.53 -3.25 -27.10
CA SER A 104 -13.85 -4.30 -28.09
C SER A 104 -14.88 -3.83 -29.13
N GLN A 105 -15.87 -3.02 -28.71
CA GLN A 105 -16.95 -2.55 -29.59
C GLN A 105 -16.76 -1.10 -30.06
N GLY A 106 -15.77 -0.38 -29.55
CA GLY A 106 -15.50 1.02 -29.90
C GLY A 106 -16.65 1.97 -29.54
N LYS A 107 -17.27 1.79 -28.36
CA LYS A 107 -18.42 2.62 -27.93
C LYS A 107 -18.45 2.87 -26.42
N VAL A 108 -19.07 3.97 -26.02
CA VAL A 108 -19.45 4.22 -24.62
C VAL A 108 -20.68 3.37 -24.28
N GLU A 109 -20.57 2.47 -23.31
CA GLU A 109 -21.67 1.60 -22.87
C GLU A 109 -22.55 2.29 -21.83
N SER A 110 -21.94 3.05 -20.92
CA SER A 110 -22.64 3.84 -19.91
C SER A 110 -21.92 5.16 -19.67
N ASN A 111 -22.68 6.20 -19.33
CA ASN A 111 -22.17 7.49 -18.89
C ASN A 111 -23.19 8.12 -17.93
N VAL A 112 -22.85 8.19 -16.64
CA VAL A 112 -23.74 8.58 -15.55
C VAL A 112 -23.17 9.81 -14.86
N ARG A 113 -23.99 10.85 -14.72
CA ARG A 113 -23.66 11.99 -13.85
C ARG A 113 -23.88 11.59 -12.40
N LEU A 114 -22.86 11.74 -11.56
CA LEU A 114 -22.94 11.42 -10.14
C LEU A 114 -23.64 12.54 -9.34
N GLY A 115 -24.11 12.19 -8.14
CA GLY A 115 -24.95 13.05 -7.30
C GLY A 115 -24.20 14.19 -6.62
N PRO A 116 -24.93 15.17 -6.03
CA PRO A 116 -24.33 16.20 -5.19
C PRO A 116 -23.65 15.52 -3.97
N ASN A 117 -22.42 15.90 -3.65
CA ASN A 117 -21.56 15.30 -2.61
C ASN A 117 -20.79 14.03 -2.99
N VAL A 118 -20.67 13.72 -4.29
CA VAL A 118 -19.73 12.72 -4.78
C VAL A 118 -18.57 13.41 -5.48
N HIS A 119 -17.36 13.23 -4.97
CA HIS A 119 -16.16 13.89 -5.49
C HIS A 119 -15.07 12.88 -5.83
N SER A 120 -14.39 13.11 -6.94
CA SER A 120 -13.23 12.30 -7.34
C SER A 120 -11.98 12.70 -6.54
N ASN A 121 -10.97 11.83 -6.58
CA ASN A 121 -9.59 12.11 -6.20
C ASN A 121 -9.06 13.44 -6.77
N ALA A 122 -8.05 14.02 -6.14
CA ALA A 122 -7.27 15.10 -6.73
C ALA A 122 -6.39 14.58 -7.90
N ASP A 123 -5.97 15.49 -8.79
CA ASP A 123 -4.95 15.20 -9.82
C ASP A 123 -3.82 16.23 -9.77
N GLY A 124 -2.71 15.96 -10.44
CA GLY A 124 -1.51 16.81 -10.38
C GLY A 124 -1.71 18.22 -10.95
N ASP A 125 -2.42 18.37 -12.06
CA ASP A 125 -2.75 19.69 -12.66
C ASP A 125 -3.60 20.50 -11.67
N GLU A 126 -4.57 19.83 -11.04
CA GLU A 126 -5.46 20.42 -10.05
C GLU A 126 -4.72 20.91 -8.80
N ILE A 127 -3.83 20.10 -8.21
CA ILE A 127 -3.08 20.48 -7.00
C ILE A 127 -2.15 21.67 -7.28
N ILE A 128 -1.36 21.65 -8.36
CA ILE A 128 -0.46 22.75 -8.74
C ILE A 128 -1.26 24.04 -8.96
N ARG A 129 -2.42 23.94 -9.60
CA ARG A 129 -3.27 25.10 -9.86
C ARG A 129 -3.86 25.68 -8.58
N VAL A 130 -4.27 24.84 -7.64
CA VAL A 130 -4.79 25.27 -6.33
C VAL A 130 -3.72 26.02 -5.54
N GLU A 131 -2.49 25.52 -5.53
CA GLU A 131 -1.33 26.21 -4.91
C GLU A 131 -1.15 27.61 -5.51
N GLN A 132 -1.10 27.72 -6.84
CA GLN A 132 -0.96 29.00 -7.53
C GLN A 132 -2.08 29.98 -7.16
N ILE A 133 -3.33 29.52 -7.19
CA ILE A 133 -4.50 30.34 -6.83
C ILE A 133 -4.41 30.86 -5.39
N ALA A 134 -4.01 30.00 -4.45
CA ALA A 134 -3.89 30.38 -3.06
C ALA A 134 -2.80 31.46 -2.85
N LEU A 135 -1.65 31.31 -3.50
CA LEU A 135 -0.51 32.23 -3.36
C LEU A 135 -0.67 33.53 -4.18
N GLU A 136 -1.44 33.51 -5.27
CA GLU A 136 -1.72 34.68 -6.10
C GLU A 136 -2.87 35.56 -5.60
N ASP A 137 -3.73 35.05 -4.73
CA ASP A 137 -4.89 35.78 -4.21
C ASP A 137 -4.48 37.01 -3.37
N GLU A 138 -5.06 38.17 -3.69
CA GLU A 138 -4.69 39.44 -3.06
C GLU A 138 -5.08 39.52 -1.58
N GLN A 139 -6.13 38.81 -1.15
CA GLN A 139 -6.48 38.74 0.28
C GLN A 139 -5.47 37.88 1.02
N VAL A 140 -5.05 36.75 0.44
CA VAL A 140 -4.01 35.89 1.03
C VAL A 140 -2.69 36.63 1.13
N LYS A 141 -2.27 37.36 0.09
CA LYS A 141 -1.07 38.22 0.13
C LYS A 141 -1.16 39.30 1.21
N ALA A 142 -2.34 39.91 1.39
CA ALA A 142 -2.55 40.90 2.44
C ALA A 142 -2.40 40.29 3.85
N GLU A 143 -2.89 39.07 4.07
CA GLU A 143 -2.71 38.33 5.32
C GLU A 143 -1.24 37.93 5.56
N ILE A 144 -0.55 37.44 4.53
CA ILE A 144 0.89 37.13 4.60
C ILE A 144 1.70 38.40 4.91
N ALA A 145 1.36 39.55 4.34
CA ALA A 145 2.07 40.81 4.59
C ALA A 145 2.04 41.22 6.08
N LYS A 146 1.00 40.85 6.83
CA LYS A 146 0.92 41.10 8.28
C LYS A 146 1.98 40.32 9.07
N LEU A 147 2.50 39.21 8.53
CA LEU A 147 3.58 38.42 9.12
C LEU A 147 4.93 39.12 9.10
N LYS A 148 5.11 40.20 8.31
CA LYS A 148 6.38 40.94 8.19
C LYS A 148 7.59 40.02 7.97
N LEU A 149 7.43 39.04 7.08
CA LEU A 149 8.49 38.09 6.75
C LEU A 149 9.75 38.83 6.23
N PRO A 150 10.96 38.32 6.48
CA PRO A 150 12.18 38.88 5.92
C PRO A 150 12.11 39.04 4.39
N GLU A 151 12.76 40.06 3.86
CA GLU A 151 12.86 40.26 2.40
C GLU A 151 13.49 39.03 1.73
N GLY A 152 12.90 38.57 0.62
CA GLY A 152 13.35 37.38 -0.09
C GLY A 152 12.79 36.05 0.42
N THR A 153 11.98 36.06 1.48
CA THR A 153 11.30 34.85 1.98
C THR A 153 10.37 34.24 0.93
N VAL A 154 10.40 32.92 0.80
CA VAL A 154 9.50 32.15 -0.09
C VAL A 154 8.44 31.45 0.76
N VAL A 155 7.17 31.69 0.41
CA VAL A 155 6.01 31.00 1.02
C VAL A 155 5.65 29.81 0.15
N ILE A 156 5.47 28.66 0.79
CA ILE A 156 5.09 27.39 0.16
C ILE A 156 3.67 27.04 0.61
N SER A 157 2.88 26.47 -0.28
CA SER A 157 1.54 25.99 0.02
C SER A 157 1.46 24.50 -0.28
N ASP A 158 0.94 23.73 0.66
CA ASP A 158 0.54 22.34 0.45
C ASP A 158 -0.99 22.27 0.34
N PRO A 159 -1.55 22.14 -0.88
CA PRO A 159 -2.98 21.90 -1.05
C PRO A 159 -3.36 20.50 -0.58
N TRP A 160 -4.24 20.44 0.40
CA TRP A 160 -4.87 19.22 0.86
C TRP A 160 -6.30 19.13 0.35
N ILE A 161 -6.73 17.90 0.07
CA ILE A 161 -8.18 17.62 -0.02
C ILE A 161 -8.88 18.09 1.25
N TYR A 162 -10.14 18.52 1.12
CA TYR A 162 -10.81 19.24 2.20
C TYR A 162 -11.12 18.41 3.45
N GLY A 163 -11.33 17.10 3.31
CA GLY A 163 -11.88 16.26 4.40
C GLY A 163 -13.40 16.39 4.52
N SER A 164 -13.99 16.14 5.68
CA SER A 164 -15.45 16.33 5.87
C SER A 164 -15.77 16.72 7.29
N ASP A 165 -16.61 17.74 7.45
CA ASP A 165 -17.06 18.26 8.75
C ASP A 165 -18.58 18.39 8.85
N GLY A 166 -19.30 18.25 7.72
CA GLY A 166 -20.76 18.35 7.61
C GLY A 166 -21.28 19.77 7.85
N ILE A 167 -20.39 20.77 7.85
CA ILE A 167 -20.77 22.16 8.04
C ILE A 167 -21.45 22.65 6.76
N ASN A 168 -22.60 23.31 6.93
CA ASN A 168 -23.40 23.86 5.85
C ASN A 168 -24.07 25.17 6.31
N ASP A 169 -23.25 26.17 6.63
CA ASP A 169 -23.68 27.43 7.25
C ASP A 169 -23.70 28.64 6.29
N GLY A 170 -23.78 28.37 4.98
CA GLY A 170 -23.71 29.39 3.94
C GLY A 170 -22.31 29.49 3.34
N LEU A 171 -21.45 30.35 3.89
CA LEU A 171 -20.09 30.57 3.38
C LEU A 171 -19.13 29.40 3.70
N PHE A 172 -19.46 28.55 4.67
CA PHE A 172 -18.74 27.31 4.95
C PHE A 172 -19.66 26.14 4.62
N THR A 173 -19.45 25.55 3.46
CA THR A 173 -20.14 24.33 3.05
C THR A 173 -19.13 23.30 2.57
N ASP A 174 -19.18 22.11 3.14
CA ASP A 174 -18.37 20.97 2.67
C ASP A 174 -19.13 20.11 1.65
N ASN A 175 -20.27 20.60 1.15
CA ASN A 175 -21.00 20.04 0.00
C ASN A 175 -20.38 20.45 -1.35
N GLU A 176 -19.65 21.56 -1.39
CA GLU A 176 -18.86 21.97 -2.55
C GLU A 176 -17.49 21.29 -2.50
N ARG A 177 -16.89 21.00 -3.66
CA ARG A 177 -15.55 20.40 -3.69
C ARG A 177 -14.50 21.48 -3.41
N MET A 178 -13.74 21.30 -2.34
CA MET A 178 -12.80 22.30 -1.83
C MET A 178 -11.41 21.71 -1.62
N PHE A 179 -10.43 22.60 -1.44
CA PHE A 179 -9.09 22.29 -0.98
C PHE A 179 -8.71 23.21 0.18
N GLN A 180 -8.07 22.66 1.20
CA GLN A 180 -7.48 23.43 2.31
C GLN A 180 -5.98 23.58 2.05
N CYS A 181 -5.46 24.80 1.97
CA CYS A 181 -4.05 25.04 1.69
C CYS A 181 -3.31 25.31 2.99
N PHE A 182 -2.39 24.43 3.40
CA PHE A 182 -1.54 24.65 4.56
C PHE A 182 -0.28 25.38 4.13
N LEU A 183 0.00 26.53 4.74
CA LEU A 183 1.11 27.38 4.32
C LEU A 183 2.33 27.22 5.23
N TYR A 184 3.49 27.28 4.59
CA TYR A 184 4.79 27.16 5.20
C TYR A 184 5.72 28.24 4.64
N VAL A 185 6.88 28.38 5.28
CA VAL A 185 7.95 29.25 4.84
C VAL A 185 9.20 28.40 4.60
N ARG A 186 9.88 28.62 3.48
CA ARG A 186 11.25 28.12 3.30
C ARG A 186 12.20 28.92 4.17
N ASP A 187 13.28 28.31 4.68
CA ASP A 187 14.27 29.04 5.51
C ASP A 187 14.64 30.39 4.87
N PRO A 188 14.28 31.53 5.49
CA PRO A 188 14.56 32.85 4.94
C PRO A 188 16.05 33.12 4.77
N ASN A 189 16.92 32.44 5.53
CA ASN A 189 18.37 32.60 5.43
C ASN A 189 18.97 31.76 4.29
N ASN A 190 18.19 30.85 3.70
CA ASN A 190 18.61 30.00 2.58
C ASN A 190 17.47 29.79 1.57
N ALA A 191 16.72 30.86 1.26
CA ALA A 191 15.52 30.78 0.42
C ALA A 191 15.76 30.27 -1.02
N SER A 192 17.01 30.27 -1.50
CA SER A 192 17.40 29.70 -2.78
C SER A 192 17.49 28.17 -2.79
N GLU A 193 17.59 27.53 -1.63
CA GLU A 193 17.62 26.07 -1.52
C GLU A 193 16.21 25.50 -1.73
N LEU A 194 15.97 24.92 -2.91
CA LEU A 194 14.63 24.51 -3.31
C LEU A 194 14.13 23.31 -2.50
N ASP A 195 15.06 22.47 -2.03
CA ASP A 195 14.80 21.23 -1.29
C ASP A 195 14.82 21.44 0.24
N SER A 196 14.78 22.70 0.70
CA SER A 196 14.72 23.04 2.12
C SER A 196 13.41 22.59 2.77
N ASN A 197 13.52 22.11 4.01
CA ASN A 197 12.42 21.59 4.80
C ASN A 197 11.46 22.69 5.28
N HIS A 198 10.53 23.09 4.42
CA HIS A 198 9.49 24.06 4.76
C HIS A 198 8.56 23.60 5.89
N TYR A 199 8.42 22.28 6.15
CA TYR A 199 7.65 21.75 7.29
C TYR A 199 8.23 22.17 8.66
N ALA A 200 9.47 22.67 8.71
CA ALA A 200 10.07 23.23 9.92
C ALA A 200 9.57 24.65 10.25
N MET A 201 8.81 25.28 9.35
CA MET A 201 8.33 26.67 9.51
C MET A 201 6.88 26.85 9.03
N PRO A 202 5.90 26.15 9.66
CA PRO A 202 4.48 26.36 9.36
C PRO A 202 4.02 27.77 9.79
N ILE A 203 3.11 28.38 9.02
CA ILE A 203 2.51 29.69 9.35
C ILE A 203 1.02 29.57 9.64
N SER A 204 0.45 30.55 10.37
CA SER A 204 -0.90 30.47 10.91
C SER A 204 -2.02 30.92 9.95
N ILE A 205 -1.81 30.78 8.64
CA ILE A 205 -2.73 31.19 7.57
C ILE A 205 -3.02 29.98 6.71
N SER A 206 -4.30 29.69 6.45
CA SER A 206 -4.71 28.57 5.61
C SER A 206 -5.87 28.95 4.67
N PRO A 207 -5.57 29.30 3.40
CA PRO A 207 -6.58 29.59 2.39
C PRO A 207 -7.42 28.36 2.03
N VAL A 208 -8.67 28.58 1.63
CA VAL A 208 -9.57 27.52 1.16
C VAL A 208 -10.04 27.82 -0.25
N VAL A 209 -9.74 26.91 -1.18
CA VAL A 209 -9.98 27.09 -2.61
C VAL A 209 -11.12 26.20 -3.08
N SER A 210 -12.07 26.76 -3.83
CA SER A 210 -13.11 25.98 -4.51
C SER A 210 -12.56 25.35 -5.79
N ALA A 211 -12.74 24.03 -5.92
CA ALA A 211 -12.34 23.29 -7.12
C ALA A 211 -13.22 23.63 -8.34
N GLU A 212 -14.44 24.12 -8.12
CA GLU A 212 -15.35 24.51 -9.20
C GLU A 212 -14.98 25.89 -9.75
N THR A 213 -14.89 26.89 -8.87
CA THR A 213 -14.64 28.28 -9.32
C THR A 213 -13.15 28.61 -9.46
N MET A 214 -12.26 27.78 -8.90
CA MET A 214 -10.82 28.03 -8.86
C MET A 214 -10.50 29.39 -8.24
N LYS A 215 -11.05 29.64 -7.05
CA LYS A 215 -10.92 30.89 -6.28
C LYS A 215 -10.79 30.60 -4.79
N VAL A 216 -10.07 31.47 -4.09
CA VAL A 216 -10.09 31.50 -2.62
C VAL A 216 -11.49 31.92 -2.18
N THR A 217 -12.10 31.10 -1.34
CA THR A 217 -13.45 31.29 -0.78
C THR A 217 -13.40 31.89 0.61
N ARG A 218 -12.36 31.56 1.37
CA ARG A 218 -12.05 32.10 2.70
C ARG A 218 -10.60 31.85 3.08
N ILE A 219 -10.18 32.46 4.18
CA ILE A 219 -8.88 32.25 4.82
C ILE A 219 -9.14 31.84 6.27
N ASP A 220 -8.72 30.64 6.64
CA ASP A 220 -8.77 30.15 8.02
C ASP A 220 -7.49 30.57 8.75
N PHE A 221 -7.61 31.15 9.95
CA PHE A 221 -6.48 31.37 10.84
C PHE A 221 -6.29 30.16 11.75
N LEU A 222 -5.04 29.74 11.90
CA LEU A 222 -4.70 28.52 12.60
C LEU A 222 -4.43 28.80 14.09
N PRO A 223 -5.02 28.01 15.02
CA PRO A 223 -4.78 28.19 16.45
C PRO A 223 -3.39 27.70 16.83
N THR A 224 -2.58 28.59 17.41
CA THR A 224 -1.20 28.31 17.84
C THR A 224 -1.08 28.07 19.35
N GLY A 225 -2.13 28.33 20.13
CA GLY A 225 -2.15 28.16 21.58
C GLY A 225 -2.57 26.76 22.05
N ALA A 226 -2.89 26.64 23.35
CA ALA A 226 -3.37 25.40 23.97
C ALA A 226 -4.89 25.18 23.82
N ASP A 227 -5.60 26.07 23.13
CA ASP A 227 -7.04 25.98 22.89
C ASP A 227 -7.36 26.35 21.42
N ALA A 228 -8.65 26.49 21.10
CA ALA A 228 -9.13 26.81 19.75
C ALA A 228 -9.13 28.32 19.44
N THR A 229 -8.58 29.16 20.32
CA THR A 229 -8.52 30.61 20.09
C THR A 229 -7.59 30.91 18.93
N VAL A 230 -8.12 31.58 17.91
CA VAL A 230 -7.34 32.08 16.78
C VAL A 230 -6.95 33.55 17.00
N LYS A 231 -5.84 33.96 16.40
CA LYS A 231 -5.32 35.33 16.45
C LYS A 231 -5.13 35.81 15.01
N GLU A 232 -5.30 37.10 14.78
CA GLU A 232 -4.90 37.73 13.53
C GLU A 232 -3.39 37.49 13.28
N PRO A 233 -2.96 37.30 12.02
CA PRO A 233 -1.55 37.19 11.70
C PRO A 233 -0.76 38.42 12.20
N GLY A 234 0.36 38.17 12.87
CA GLY A 234 1.27 39.19 13.38
C GLY A 234 2.72 38.89 13.02
N PRO A 235 3.67 39.76 13.38
CA PRO A 235 5.08 39.59 13.00
C PRO A 235 5.59 38.17 13.32
N TYR A 236 6.03 37.45 12.30
CA TYR A 236 6.50 36.07 12.40
C TYR A 236 7.90 36.03 13.00
N LYS A 237 8.09 35.15 13.99
CA LYS A 237 9.41 34.86 14.54
C LYS A 237 10.02 33.72 13.74
N VAL A 238 11.06 34.02 12.96
CA VAL A 238 11.80 33.02 12.19
C VAL A 238 12.44 32.01 13.14
N GLN A 239 12.10 30.75 12.95
CA GLN A 239 12.65 29.62 13.71
C GLN A 239 13.97 29.16 13.07
N PRO A 240 14.85 28.47 13.82
CA PRO A 240 16.04 27.85 13.23
C PRO A 240 15.65 26.86 12.12
N PRO A 241 16.49 26.66 11.08
CA PRO A 241 16.26 25.61 10.10
C PRO A 241 16.37 24.22 10.73
N ASN A 242 15.71 23.23 10.13
CA ASN A 242 15.85 21.82 10.48
C ASN A 242 15.84 20.99 9.20
N GLU A 243 17.01 20.88 8.58
CA GLU A 243 17.16 20.34 7.22
C GLU A 243 17.46 18.85 7.23
N TYR A 244 16.95 18.13 6.21
CA TYR A 244 17.25 16.70 5.99
C TYR A 244 18.25 16.47 4.86
N ILE A 245 18.48 17.47 4.00
CA ILE A 245 19.34 17.33 2.81
C ILE A 245 20.79 17.03 3.21
N PRO A 246 21.50 16.15 2.48
CA PRO A 246 22.89 15.79 2.81
C PRO A 246 23.84 16.98 2.93
N GLU A 247 23.62 18.02 2.13
CA GLU A 247 24.43 19.24 2.07
C GLU A 247 24.38 20.03 3.40
N ALA A 248 23.37 19.80 4.22
CA ALA A 248 23.19 20.42 5.53
C ALA A 248 23.73 19.56 6.70
N GLN A 249 24.34 18.39 6.43
CA GLN A 249 24.73 17.41 7.45
C GLN A 249 26.24 17.10 7.46
N ASP A 250 26.76 16.79 8.65
CA ASP A 250 28.08 16.15 8.83
C ASP A 250 27.95 14.62 8.71
N LEU A 251 28.13 14.10 7.50
CA LEU A 251 27.92 12.68 7.21
C LEU A 251 28.95 11.75 7.87
N ARG A 252 28.51 10.56 8.28
CA ARG A 252 29.40 9.50 8.81
C ARG A 252 30.37 9.00 7.74
N THR A 253 31.62 8.80 8.12
CA THR A 253 32.70 8.38 7.20
C THR A 253 33.21 6.95 7.45
N ASP A 254 32.65 6.25 8.45
CA ASP A 254 33.07 4.93 8.89
C ASP A 254 32.21 3.77 8.34
N VAL A 255 31.15 4.09 7.58
CA VAL A 255 30.26 3.11 6.96
C VAL A 255 30.98 2.41 5.80
N LYS A 256 31.16 1.09 5.92
CA LYS A 256 31.77 0.26 4.86
C LYS A 256 30.67 -0.28 3.92
N PRO A 257 30.95 -0.42 2.61
CA PRO A 257 29.97 -0.96 1.66
C PRO A 257 29.48 -2.38 2.04
N LEU A 258 28.17 -2.59 1.90
CA LEU A 258 27.51 -3.90 1.97
C LEU A 258 26.92 -4.22 0.60
N ASN A 259 27.60 -5.05 -0.17
CA ASN A 259 27.18 -5.40 -1.53
C ASN A 259 26.36 -6.70 -1.54
N VAL A 260 25.18 -6.65 -2.15
CA VAL A 260 24.32 -7.82 -2.40
C VAL A 260 24.50 -8.22 -3.87
N VAL A 261 25.06 -9.40 -4.12
CA VAL A 261 25.40 -9.87 -5.47
C VAL A 261 24.80 -11.23 -5.78
N GLN A 262 24.27 -11.40 -7.00
CA GLN A 262 23.80 -12.69 -7.53
C GLN A 262 24.64 -13.05 -8.77
N PRO A 263 25.78 -13.75 -8.60
CA PRO A 263 26.74 -13.96 -9.68
C PRO A 263 26.21 -14.82 -10.84
N GLU A 264 25.16 -15.60 -10.59
CA GLU A 264 24.52 -16.50 -11.57
C GLU A 264 23.15 -15.96 -12.03
N GLY A 265 22.82 -14.71 -11.70
CA GLY A 265 21.51 -14.11 -11.97
C GLY A 265 20.46 -14.41 -10.89
N THR A 266 19.24 -13.98 -11.15
CA THR A 266 18.08 -14.14 -10.26
C THR A 266 17.44 -15.52 -10.42
N SER A 267 16.76 -15.99 -9.37
CA SER A 267 16.03 -17.26 -9.37
C SER A 267 14.56 -17.12 -9.79
N PHE A 268 14.12 -15.89 -10.07
CA PHE A 268 12.78 -15.60 -10.59
C PHE A 268 12.81 -15.34 -12.09
N GLU A 269 11.70 -15.67 -12.75
CA GLU A 269 11.45 -15.36 -14.15
C GLU A 269 10.29 -14.37 -14.25
N VAL A 270 10.42 -13.41 -15.18
CA VAL A 270 9.36 -12.44 -15.50
C VAL A 270 9.03 -12.56 -16.98
N THR A 271 7.76 -12.75 -17.29
CA THR A 271 7.26 -12.85 -18.67
C THR A 271 6.04 -11.96 -18.88
N LYS A 272 5.79 -11.53 -20.12
CA LYS A 272 4.62 -10.71 -20.45
C LYS A 272 3.41 -11.60 -20.68
N PHE A 273 2.32 -11.35 -19.95
CA PHE A 273 1.00 -11.90 -20.29
C PHE A 273 0.13 -10.86 -21.02
N SER A 274 0.50 -9.57 -20.93
CA SER A 274 -0.03 -8.51 -21.79
C SER A 274 1.03 -7.46 -22.10
N GLU A 275 0.70 -6.41 -22.86
CA GLU A 275 1.66 -5.33 -23.15
C GLU A 275 2.20 -4.68 -21.88
N GLN A 276 1.30 -4.46 -20.91
CA GLN A 276 1.56 -3.79 -19.62
C GLN A 276 1.57 -4.74 -18.41
N GLY A 277 1.07 -5.97 -18.53
CA GLY A 277 0.97 -6.94 -17.42
C GLY A 277 2.02 -8.04 -17.47
N GLN A 278 2.54 -8.40 -16.30
CA GLN A 278 3.67 -9.34 -16.15
C GLN A 278 3.32 -10.56 -15.30
N SER A 279 3.78 -11.74 -15.69
CA SER A 279 3.73 -12.95 -14.88
C SER A 279 5.08 -13.15 -14.21
N VAL A 280 5.07 -13.52 -12.93
CA VAL A 280 6.27 -13.82 -12.15
C VAL A 280 6.21 -15.27 -11.71
N ALA A 281 7.30 -16.00 -11.92
CA ALA A 281 7.48 -17.37 -11.42
C ALA A 281 8.75 -17.45 -10.58
N TRP A 282 8.64 -18.00 -9.37
CA TRP A 282 9.77 -18.08 -8.43
C TRP A 282 9.54 -19.16 -7.37
N GLN A 283 10.46 -20.12 -7.24
CA GLN A 283 10.46 -21.09 -6.12
C GLN A 283 9.09 -21.72 -5.83
N LYS A 284 8.41 -22.19 -6.89
CA LYS A 284 7.04 -22.75 -6.93
C LYS A 284 5.89 -21.75 -6.84
N TRP A 285 6.14 -20.47 -6.58
CA TRP A 285 5.14 -19.42 -6.75
C TRP A 285 4.97 -19.07 -8.22
N ASP A 286 3.74 -18.80 -8.61
CA ASP A 286 3.40 -18.15 -9.87
C ASP A 286 2.18 -17.24 -9.70
N PHE A 287 2.23 -16.06 -10.30
CA PHE A 287 1.16 -15.06 -10.24
C PHE A 287 1.29 -14.01 -11.35
N LYS A 288 0.20 -13.29 -11.60
CA LYS A 288 0.12 -12.17 -12.54
C LYS A 288 0.17 -10.84 -11.76
N VAL A 289 0.98 -9.90 -12.22
CA VAL A 289 1.16 -8.55 -11.67
C VAL A 289 0.51 -7.54 -12.61
N GLY A 290 -0.46 -6.79 -12.09
CA GLY A 290 -1.05 -5.63 -12.73
C GLY A 290 -0.75 -4.34 -11.96
N PHE A 291 -1.15 -3.22 -12.56
CA PHE A 291 -0.98 -1.89 -11.98
C PHE A 291 -2.15 -1.00 -12.37
N ASN A 292 -2.72 -0.25 -11.43
CA ASN A 292 -3.79 0.71 -11.68
C ASN A 292 -3.56 2.03 -10.95
N GLN A 293 -4.33 3.06 -11.28
CA GLN A 293 -4.15 4.42 -10.76
C GLN A 293 -4.39 4.53 -9.24
N ARG A 294 -5.29 3.73 -8.66
CA ARG A 294 -5.72 3.84 -7.25
C ARG A 294 -4.93 2.97 -6.29
N GLU A 295 -4.89 1.67 -6.52
CA GLU A 295 -4.22 0.69 -5.64
C GLU A 295 -2.73 0.58 -5.94
N GLY A 296 -2.28 1.07 -7.11
CA GLY A 296 -0.95 0.79 -7.61
C GLY A 296 -0.83 -0.69 -7.99
N MET A 297 0.07 -1.40 -7.32
CA MET A 297 0.34 -2.81 -7.61
C MET A 297 -0.77 -3.75 -7.14
N VAL A 298 -1.23 -4.62 -8.04
CA VAL A 298 -2.24 -5.66 -7.76
C VAL A 298 -1.72 -7.02 -8.23
N LEU A 299 -1.86 -8.05 -7.40
CA LEU A 299 -1.54 -9.44 -7.78
C LEU A 299 -2.81 -10.21 -8.08
N TYR A 300 -2.77 -11.04 -9.11
CA TYR A 300 -3.86 -11.89 -9.55
C TYR A 300 -3.40 -13.33 -9.72
N ASP A 301 -4.36 -14.25 -9.63
CA ASP A 301 -4.18 -15.65 -10.05
C ASP A 301 -2.97 -16.31 -9.35
N VAL A 302 -2.88 -16.12 -8.04
CA VAL A 302 -1.73 -16.50 -7.22
C VAL A 302 -1.77 -17.99 -6.86
N HIS A 303 -0.70 -18.69 -7.20
CA HIS A 303 -0.54 -20.12 -7.02
C HIS A 303 0.75 -20.46 -6.28
N TYR A 304 0.74 -21.63 -5.63
CA TYR A 304 1.96 -22.28 -5.14
C TYR A 304 1.97 -23.75 -5.53
N ALA A 305 3.03 -24.17 -6.22
CA ALA A 305 3.18 -25.52 -6.76
C ALA A 305 1.97 -25.96 -7.60
N GLY A 306 1.44 -25.05 -8.42
CA GLY A 306 0.27 -25.28 -9.28
C GLY A 306 -1.08 -25.37 -8.55
N ARG A 307 -1.13 -25.06 -7.25
CA ARG A 307 -2.37 -25.03 -6.47
C ARG A 307 -2.84 -23.59 -6.25
N PRO A 308 -4.12 -23.26 -6.49
CA PRO A 308 -4.62 -21.90 -6.36
C PRO A 308 -4.66 -21.49 -4.89
N LEU A 309 -4.31 -20.23 -4.63
CA LEU A 309 -4.31 -19.63 -3.30
C LEU A 309 -5.18 -18.37 -3.24
N PHE A 310 -4.94 -17.41 -4.13
CA PHE A 310 -5.64 -16.12 -4.11
C PHE A 310 -6.00 -15.69 -5.53
N TYR A 311 -7.25 -15.33 -5.74
CA TYR A 311 -7.72 -14.78 -7.01
C TYR A 311 -7.17 -13.36 -7.23
N ARG A 312 -7.19 -12.53 -6.18
CA ARG A 312 -6.73 -11.12 -6.22
C ARG A 312 -6.21 -10.66 -4.85
N LEU A 313 -5.09 -9.95 -4.83
CA LEU A 313 -4.49 -9.33 -3.65
C LEU A 313 -4.14 -7.86 -3.94
N SER A 314 -4.54 -6.94 -3.05
CA SER A 314 -4.18 -5.52 -3.13
C SER A 314 -4.33 -4.80 -1.80
N LEU A 315 -3.58 -3.71 -1.62
CA LEU A 315 -3.96 -2.71 -0.62
C LEU A 315 -5.16 -1.95 -1.18
N SER A 316 -6.28 -2.05 -0.48
CA SER A 316 -7.57 -1.56 -0.92
C SER A 316 -7.76 -0.08 -0.63
N ASP A 317 -7.34 0.34 0.57
CA ASP A 317 -7.37 1.73 1.00
C ASP A 317 -6.43 1.96 2.19
N MET A 318 -6.18 3.23 2.50
CA MET A 318 -5.61 3.65 3.78
C MET A 318 -6.26 4.96 4.25
N ASN A 319 -6.39 5.17 5.55
CA ASN A 319 -6.93 6.40 6.13
C ASN A 319 -6.01 6.94 7.23
N ILE A 320 -5.77 8.26 7.22
CA ILE A 320 -4.82 8.94 8.11
C ILE A 320 -5.55 10.00 8.96
N PRO A 321 -6.35 9.61 9.97
CA PRO A 321 -7.11 10.55 10.79
C PRO A 321 -6.19 11.22 11.83
N TYR A 322 -6.16 12.55 11.82
CA TYR A 322 -5.46 13.38 12.80
C TYR A 322 -6.35 13.66 14.02
N ALA A 323 -5.71 13.84 15.18
CA ALA A 323 -6.37 13.95 16.47
C ALA A 323 -6.47 15.38 17.02
N ASP A 324 -5.97 16.41 16.31
CA ASP A 324 -6.13 17.80 16.75
C ASP A 324 -7.59 18.23 16.54
N PRO A 325 -8.35 18.51 17.63
CA PRO A 325 -9.77 18.79 17.53
C PRO A 325 -10.08 20.21 17.02
N ARG A 326 -9.07 21.07 16.86
CA ARG A 326 -9.27 22.48 16.54
C ARG A 326 -9.53 22.67 15.05
N HIS A 327 -10.20 23.76 14.69
CA HIS A 327 -10.40 24.12 13.28
C HIS A 327 -9.13 24.71 12.68
N PRO A 328 -8.75 24.35 11.43
CA PRO A 328 -9.38 23.38 10.53
C PRO A 328 -8.82 21.95 10.63
N TYR A 329 -7.91 21.67 11.58
CA TYR A 329 -7.16 20.40 11.66
C TYR A 329 -8.01 19.15 11.83
N HIS A 330 -9.16 19.26 12.50
CA HIS A 330 -10.10 18.15 12.69
C HIS A 330 -10.64 17.55 11.38
N LYS A 331 -10.41 18.18 10.23
CA LYS A 331 -10.76 17.64 8.90
C LYS A 331 -9.67 16.76 8.29
N LYS A 332 -8.45 16.80 8.82
CA LYS A 332 -7.30 16.04 8.31
C LYS A 332 -7.54 14.54 8.55
N ALA A 333 -8.12 13.89 7.54
CA ALA A 333 -8.32 12.45 7.45
C ALA A 333 -8.32 12.05 5.98
N ALA A 334 -7.12 12.00 5.40
CA ALA A 334 -6.93 11.62 4.00
C ALA A 334 -7.20 10.14 3.80
N PHE A 335 -7.78 9.79 2.64
CA PHE A 335 -7.78 8.42 2.14
C PHE A 335 -6.76 8.32 1.01
N ASP A 336 -5.47 8.13 1.30
CA ASP A 336 -4.41 8.38 0.31
C ASP A 336 -4.61 7.61 -1.02
N LEU A 337 -5.12 6.37 -0.95
CA LEU A 337 -5.44 5.61 -2.17
C LEU A 337 -6.67 6.18 -2.89
N GLY A 338 -7.76 6.49 -2.17
CA GLY A 338 -8.99 7.00 -2.79
C GLY A 338 -8.97 8.47 -3.19
N ASP A 339 -8.18 9.29 -2.50
CA ASP A 339 -8.15 10.75 -2.63
C ASP A 339 -6.97 11.24 -3.51
N ALA A 340 -5.87 10.47 -3.59
CA ALA A 340 -4.73 10.75 -4.46
C ALA A 340 -4.47 9.63 -5.48
N GLY A 341 -4.33 8.39 -4.99
CA GLY A 341 -4.08 7.19 -5.79
C GLY A 341 -2.64 6.70 -5.67
N ALA A 342 -2.43 5.51 -5.10
CA ALA A 342 -1.10 4.91 -4.93
C ALA A 342 -0.39 4.68 -6.27
N GLY A 343 -1.13 4.42 -7.36
CA GLY A 343 -0.53 4.22 -8.67
C GLY A 343 0.04 5.50 -9.27
N ILE A 344 -0.73 6.60 -9.21
CA ILE A 344 -0.29 7.90 -9.75
C ILE A 344 0.77 8.56 -8.86
N MET A 345 0.79 8.22 -7.57
CA MET A 345 1.77 8.69 -6.59
C MET A 345 3.02 7.80 -6.51
N ALA A 346 3.11 6.74 -7.31
CA ALA A 346 4.25 5.83 -7.31
C ALA A 346 5.53 6.52 -7.82
N ASN A 347 6.62 6.37 -7.08
CA ASN A 347 7.91 6.92 -7.46
C ASN A 347 8.57 6.13 -8.60
N ASN A 348 9.46 6.81 -9.31
CA ASN A 348 10.37 6.18 -10.25
C ASN A 348 11.59 5.62 -9.51
N LEU A 349 11.54 4.34 -9.16
CA LEU A 349 12.54 3.69 -8.30
C LEU A 349 13.91 3.57 -9.00
N GLN A 350 14.97 3.93 -8.27
CA GLN A 350 16.34 4.00 -8.76
C GLN A 350 17.22 2.84 -8.27
N LEU A 351 18.08 2.37 -9.17
CA LEU A 351 19.01 1.27 -8.90
C LEU A 351 20.01 1.66 -7.80
N GLY A 352 20.16 0.82 -6.78
CA GLY A 352 21.12 1.02 -5.69
C GLY A 352 20.69 2.02 -4.61
N CYS A 353 19.50 2.62 -4.75
CA CYS A 353 18.92 3.52 -3.76
C CYS A 353 17.70 2.86 -3.09
N ASP A 354 16.61 2.67 -3.84
CA ASP A 354 15.33 2.20 -3.30
C ASP A 354 15.25 0.68 -3.15
N CYS A 355 15.88 -0.04 -4.09
CA CYS A 355 15.95 -1.50 -4.12
C CYS A 355 17.40 -1.94 -4.33
N LEU A 356 17.89 -2.86 -3.48
CA LEU A 356 19.30 -3.26 -3.42
C LEU A 356 19.51 -4.71 -3.88
N GLY A 357 20.46 -4.93 -4.79
CA GLY A 357 20.82 -6.24 -5.33
C GLY A 357 20.59 -6.34 -6.84
N SER A 358 20.15 -7.51 -7.32
CA SER A 358 19.77 -7.72 -8.71
C SER A 358 18.28 -7.42 -8.90
N ILE A 359 17.97 -6.28 -9.50
CA ILE A 359 16.60 -5.73 -9.55
C ILE A 359 16.01 -5.85 -10.96
N TYR A 360 14.75 -6.25 -11.04
CA TYR A 360 13.92 -6.15 -12.24
C TYR A 360 12.82 -5.10 -12.00
N TYR A 361 12.73 -4.08 -12.85
CA TYR A 361 11.72 -3.03 -12.71
C TYR A 361 10.53 -3.28 -13.63
N LEU A 362 9.32 -3.04 -13.11
CA LEU A 362 8.11 -2.91 -13.91
C LEU A 362 7.76 -1.43 -14.00
N SER A 363 7.46 -1.00 -15.23
CA SER A 363 6.84 0.29 -15.51
C SER A 363 5.37 0.09 -15.82
N ALA A 364 4.58 1.15 -15.68
CA ALA A 364 3.17 1.17 -16.05
C ALA A 364 2.86 2.39 -16.93
N VAL A 365 1.67 2.39 -17.53
CA VAL A 365 1.10 3.54 -18.22
C VAL A 365 -0.27 3.83 -17.60
N LEU A 366 -0.47 5.07 -17.17
CA LEU A 366 -1.73 5.58 -16.61
C LEU A 366 -2.30 6.68 -17.51
N SER A 367 -3.39 7.32 -17.09
CA SER A 367 -3.98 8.47 -17.80
C SER A 367 -3.73 9.78 -17.04
N ASP A 368 -3.41 10.85 -17.76
CA ASP A 368 -3.39 12.21 -17.21
C ASP A 368 -4.79 12.87 -17.21
N ASP A 369 -4.84 14.15 -16.80
CA ASP A 369 -6.05 14.95 -16.72
C ASP A 369 -6.69 15.28 -18.08
N LYS A 370 -5.95 15.09 -19.18
CA LYS A 370 -6.37 15.31 -20.57
C LYS A 370 -6.83 14.02 -21.25
N GLY A 371 -6.67 12.89 -20.57
CA GLY A 371 -6.96 11.56 -21.10
C GLY A 371 -5.85 11.05 -22.03
N GLU A 372 -4.64 11.57 -21.89
CA GLU A 372 -3.45 11.12 -22.61
C GLU A 372 -2.66 10.12 -21.75
N PRO A 373 -1.88 9.22 -22.39
CA PRO A 373 -1.03 8.27 -21.67
C PRO A 373 0.07 8.97 -20.87
N LEU A 374 0.20 8.60 -19.60
CA LEU A 374 1.23 9.03 -18.67
C LEU A 374 2.14 7.83 -18.33
N GLU A 375 3.40 7.92 -18.71
CA GLU A 375 4.42 6.92 -18.40
C GLU A 375 4.79 6.95 -16.92
N MET A 376 4.72 5.80 -16.26
CA MET A 376 5.14 5.59 -14.87
C MET A 376 6.34 4.63 -14.87
N PRO A 377 7.56 5.14 -15.11
CA PRO A 377 8.75 4.31 -15.15
C PRO A 377 9.06 3.72 -13.78
N ASN A 378 9.46 2.44 -13.76
CA ASN A 378 10.05 1.78 -12.59
C ASN A 378 9.19 1.83 -11.32
N CYS A 379 7.87 1.84 -11.45
CA CYS A 379 6.93 1.98 -10.32
C CYS A 379 6.85 0.74 -9.42
N VAL A 380 7.37 -0.41 -9.87
CA VAL A 380 7.54 -1.63 -9.06
C VAL A 380 8.93 -2.18 -9.25
N CYS A 381 9.62 -2.52 -8.18
CA CYS A 381 10.86 -3.30 -8.22
C CYS A 381 10.62 -4.74 -7.77
N ILE A 382 11.26 -5.69 -8.44
CA ILE A 382 11.23 -7.12 -8.13
C ILE A 382 12.66 -7.57 -7.84
N HIS A 383 12.89 -8.17 -6.68
CA HIS A 383 14.20 -8.70 -6.32
C HIS A 383 14.09 -9.84 -5.31
N GLU A 384 15.20 -10.53 -5.09
CA GLU A 384 15.32 -11.50 -4.01
C GLU A 384 16.13 -10.92 -2.86
N GLN A 385 15.80 -11.30 -1.63
CA GLN A 385 16.57 -10.93 -0.45
C GLN A 385 16.76 -12.12 0.49
N ASP A 386 17.83 -12.09 1.27
CA ASP A 386 18.04 -13.05 2.34
C ASP A 386 17.34 -12.58 3.62
N ALA A 387 16.51 -13.44 4.19
CA ALA A 387 15.74 -13.20 5.40
C ALA A 387 16.17 -14.13 6.56
N GLY A 388 17.47 -14.47 6.61
CA GLY A 388 18.03 -15.28 7.69
C GLY A 388 17.82 -16.79 7.53
N ILE A 389 17.45 -17.48 8.61
CA ILE A 389 17.27 -18.95 8.63
C ILE A 389 15.82 -19.28 8.30
N GLY A 390 15.59 -20.16 7.32
CA GLY A 390 14.27 -20.73 7.03
C GLY A 390 13.92 -21.86 7.97
N TRP A 391 14.80 -22.87 8.07
CA TRP A 391 14.69 -23.92 9.09
C TRP A 391 16.06 -24.50 9.45
N LYS A 392 16.19 -25.01 10.67
CA LYS A 392 17.40 -25.66 11.16
C LYS A 392 17.07 -26.73 12.18
N HIS A 393 17.80 -27.85 12.13
CA HIS A 393 17.81 -28.85 13.19
C HIS A 393 19.23 -29.41 13.38
N THR A 394 19.60 -29.69 14.62
CA THR A 394 20.87 -30.36 14.96
C THR A 394 20.57 -31.59 15.80
N ASN A 395 20.99 -32.77 15.30
CA ASN A 395 20.90 -33.99 16.08
C ASN A 395 22.09 -34.07 17.04
N TYR A 396 21.88 -33.80 18.32
CA TYR A 396 22.95 -33.80 19.32
C TYR A 396 23.69 -35.14 19.45
N ARG A 397 23.05 -36.26 19.06
CA ARG A 397 23.67 -37.59 19.13
C ARG A 397 24.77 -37.78 18.09
N THR A 398 24.68 -37.07 16.96
CA THR A 398 25.63 -37.17 15.84
C THR A 398 26.38 -35.86 15.59
N GLY A 399 25.97 -34.76 16.22
CA GLY A 399 26.46 -33.41 15.93
C GLY A 399 26.02 -32.85 14.58
N ARG A 400 25.30 -33.63 13.74
CA ARG A 400 24.92 -33.21 12.39
C ARG A 400 23.85 -32.12 12.43
N ALA A 401 24.16 -30.97 11.82
CA ALA A 401 23.21 -29.90 11.56
C ALA A 401 22.68 -29.99 10.12
N ALA A 402 21.37 -29.80 9.96
CA ALA A 402 20.71 -29.52 8.69
C ALA A 402 20.13 -28.10 8.79
N VAL A 403 20.38 -27.26 7.78
CA VAL A 403 20.02 -25.85 7.80
C VAL A 403 19.73 -25.35 6.39
N VAL A 404 18.70 -24.52 6.28
CA VAL A 404 18.31 -23.82 5.06
C VAL A 404 18.11 -22.34 5.41
N ARG A 405 18.67 -21.44 4.59
CA ARG A 405 18.44 -19.99 4.66
C ARG A 405 17.08 -19.65 4.04
N ASN A 406 16.45 -18.60 4.55
CA ASN A 406 15.17 -18.12 4.04
C ASN A 406 15.44 -17.13 2.91
N ARG A 407 15.20 -17.53 1.66
CA ARG A 407 15.17 -16.59 0.54
C ARG A 407 13.75 -16.07 0.37
N GLU A 408 13.63 -14.76 0.16
CA GLU A 408 12.36 -14.09 -0.13
C GLU A 408 12.39 -13.45 -1.51
N LEU A 409 11.26 -13.52 -2.23
CA LEU A 409 10.95 -12.67 -3.36
C LEU A 409 10.19 -11.45 -2.87
N VAL A 410 10.62 -10.26 -3.26
CA VAL A 410 10.01 -8.97 -2.89
C VAL A 410 9.52 -8.28 -4.15
N LEU A 411 8.25 -7.86 -4.15
CA LEU A 411 7.71 -6.89 -5.09
C LEU A 411 7.36 -5.64 -4.30
N GLN A 412 7.98 -4.51 -4.63
CA GLN A 412 7.87 -3.28 -3.85
C GLN A 412 7.53 -2.08 -4.74
N SER A 413 6.65 -1.23 -4.25
CA SER A 413 6.40 0.12 -4.77
C SER A 413 6.59 1.13 -3.64
N ILE A 414 7.01 2.35 -3.97
CA ILE A 414 7.08 3.47 -3.01
C ILE A 414 6.18 4.57 -3.54
N ILE A 415 5.33 5.11 -2.69
CA ILE A 415 4.45 6.23 -3.02
C ILE A 415 4.81 7.44 -2.17
N THR A 416 4.76 8.63 -2.77
CA THR A 416 4.87 9.91 -2.06
C THR A 416 3.51 10.60 -2.08
N VAL A 417 2.98 10.94 -0.90
CA VAL A 417 1.71 11.64 -0.76
C VAL A 417 1.96 12.90 0.07
N SER A 418 2.21 14.02 -0.62
CA SER A 418 2.64 15.28 0.00
C SER A 418 3.86 15.04 0.90
N ASN A 419 3.69 15.07 2.21
CA ASN A 419 4.77 14.97 3.19
C ASN A 419 5.22 13.53 3.51
N TYR A 420 4.38 12.51 3.27
CA TYR A 420 4.69 11.13 3.65
C TYR A 420 5.16 10.27 2.48
N GLU A 421 6.02 9.30 2.79
CA GLU A 421 6.34 8.17 1.92
C GLU A 421 5.86 6.85 2.53
N TYR A 422 5.29 5.99 1.68
CA TYR A 422 4.96 4.62 2.05
C TYR A 422 5.64 3.62 1.12
N ILE A 423 6.39 2.72 1.72
CA ILE A 423 6.95 1.55 1.06
C ILE A 423 5.93 0.43 1.19
N LEU A 424 5.41 -0.05 0.05
CA LEU A 424 4.35 -1.04 -0.05
C LEU A 424 4.88 -2.30 -0.74
N ALA A 425 4.95 -3.43 -0.02
CA ALA A 425 5.62 -4.62 -0.53
C ALA A 425 4.88 -5.94 -0.31
N PHE A 426 4.79 -6.75 -1.36
CA PHE A 426 4.48 -8.18 -1.25
C PHE A 426 5.78 -8.97 -1.10
N GLN A 427 5.85 -9.85 -0.11
CA GLN A 427 7.00 -10.72 0.17
C GLN A 427 6.57 -12.18 0.17
N PHE A 428 7.27 -13.03 -0.58
CA PHE A 428 6.98 -14.47 -0.69
C PHE A 428 8.20 -15.28 -0.24
N ASN A 429 7.99 -16.38 0.48
CA ASN A 429 9.09 -17.25 0.90
C ASN A 429 8.96 -18.69 0.38
N GLN A 430 10.03 -19.46 0.53
CA GLN A 430 10.10 -20.85 0.06
C GLN A 430 9.26 -21.83 0.91
N ALA A 431 8.73 -21.38 2.06
CA ALA A 431 7.83 -22.15 2.92
C ALA A 431 6.34 -21.97 2.55
N GLY A 432 6.05 -21.29 1.44
CA GLY A 432 4.67 -21.05 0.97
C GLY A 432 3.94 -19.97 1.75
N GLU A 433 4.66 -19.10 2.48
CA GLU A 433 4.08 -17.94 3.15
C GLU A 433 4.13 -16.71 2.23
N PHE A 434 3.07 -15.89 2.28
CA PHE A 434 3.10 -14.53 1.73
C PHE A 434 2.94 -13.51 2.87
N MET A 435 3.59 -12.37 2.74
CA MET A 435 3.46 -11.24 3.64
C MET A 435 3.18 -9.96 2.85
N TYR A 436 2.35 -9.08 3.40
CA TYR A 436 2.24 -7.70 2.96
C TYR A 436 2.92 -6.81 3.99
N GLU A 437 3.94 -6.07 3.56
CA GLU A 437 4.72 -5.15 4.38
C GLU A 437 4.39 -3.71 4.00
N VAL A 438 4.19 -2.88 5.01
CA VAL A 438 4.14 -1.43 4.87
C VAL A 438 5.26 -0.83 5.72
N ARG A 439 6.01 0.12 5.15
CA ARG A 439 6.88 1.01 5.91
C ARG A 439 6.42 2.44 5.72
N ALA A 440 6.10 3.12 6.82
CA ALA A 440 5.84 4.56 6.79
C ALA A 440 7.15 5.29 7.08
N THR A 441 7.48 6.30 6.27
CA THR A 441 8.67 7.16 6.38
C THR A 441 8.33 8.53 5.82
N GLY A 442 9.29 9.46 5.74
CA GLY A 442 9.04 10.79 5.18
C GLY A 442 8.90 11.83 6.26
N ILE A 443 8.24 12.94 5.97
CA ILE A 443 8.17 14.08 6.88
C ILE A 443 6.82 14.11 7.58
N LEU A 444 6.81 14.47 8.87
CA LEU A 444 5.58 14.69 9.62
C LEU A 444 4.77 15.82 8.97
N SER A 445 3.44 15.69 8.92
CA SER A 445 2.60 16.86 8.62
C SER A 445 2.58 17.78 9.84
N THR A 446 3.00 19.03 9.67
CA THR A 446 3.20 19.95 10.80
C THR A 446 2.24 21.13 10.78
N GLN A 447 2.15 21.80 11.93
CA GLN A 447 1.29 22.96 12.13
C GLN A 447 1.92 23.92 13.15
N PRO A 448 1.59 25.22 13.13
CA PRO A 448 2.24 26.20 13.98
C PRO A 448 1.81 26.06 15.44
N ILE A 449 2.73 26.34 16.37
CA ILE A 449 2.48 26.43 17.81
C ILE A 449 3.28 27.57 18.44
N ASP A 450 2.68 28.28 19.40
CA ASP A 450 3.35 29.34 20.15
C ASP A 450 4.46 28.76 21.04
N GLU A 451 5.56 29.49 21.22
CA GLU A 451 6.68 29.02 22.03
C GLU A 451 6.30 28.77 23.49
N GLY A 452 6.83 27.68 24.05
CA GLY A 452 6.56 27.28 25.44
C GLY A 452 5.18 26.65 25.65
N ILE A 453 4.35 26.52 24.60
CA ILE A 453 3.09 25.79 24.65
C ILE A 453 3.32 24.30 24.37
N SER A 454 2.62 23.47 25.13
CA SER A 454 2.50 22.03 24.90
C SER A 454 1.03 21.64 24.92
N VAL A 455 0.65 20.64 24.14
CA VAL A 455 -0.73 20.16 24.02
C VAL A 455 -0.78 18.63 24.13
N PRO A 456 -1.87 18.03 24.62
CA PRO A 456 -1.98 16.57 24.78
C PRO A 456 -2.36 15.82 23.50
N TRP A 457 -2.55 16.51 22.38
CA TRP A 457 -2.93 15.93 21.08
C TRP A 457 -1.82 16.06 20.01
N GLY A 458 -0.59 16.36 20.42
CA GLY A 458 0.55 16.46 19.51
C GLY A 458 1.87 16.65 20.25
N THR A 459 2.96 16.49 19.52
CA THR A 459 4.32 16.67 20.02
C THR A 459 4.96 17.89 19.37
N VAL A 460 5.57 18.76 20.18
CA VAL A 460 6.41 19.83 19.64
C VAL A 460 7.74 19.21 19.23
N VAL A 461 7.96 19.07 17.92
CA VAL A 461 9.12 18.36 17.36
C VAL A 461 10.28 19.31 16.99
N HIS A 462 9.98 20.59 16.85
CA HIS A 462 10.93 21.67 16.56
C HIS A 462 10.35 23.00 17.11
N PRO A 463 11.15 24.02 17.48
CA PRO A 463 10.61 25.30 17.92
C PRO A 463 9.57 25.86 16.95
N GLY A 464 8.37 26.16 17.44
CA GLY A 464 7.26 26.65 16.61
C GLY A 464 6.49 25.59 15.82
N VAL A 465 6.89 24.32 15.91
CA VAL A 465 6.37 23.22 15.08
C VAL A 465 5.71 22.14 15.93
N LEU A 466 4.40 21.99 15.78
CA LEU A 466 3.62 20.91 16.36
C LEU A 466 3.35 19.85 15.30
N ALA A 467 3.63 18.59 15.63
CA ALA A 467 3.15 17.42 14.90
C ALA A 467 2.01 16.78 15.68
N ALA A 468 0.78 16.88 15.17
CA ALA A 468 -0.40 16.32 15.83
C ALA A 468 -0.36 14.78 15.84
N HIS A 469 -0.89 14.17 16.90
CA HIS A 469 -1.12 12.72 16.95
C HIS A 469 -2.05 12.33 15.80
N HIS A 470 -1.83 11.15 15.22
CA HIS A 470 -2.65 10.65 14.12
C HIS A 470 -2.52 9.12 13.99
N GLN A 471 -3.44 8.48 13.28
CA GLN A 471 -3.32 7.06 12.96
C GLN A 471 -2.95 6.89 11.48
N HIS A 472 -2.30 5.78 11.14
CA HIS A 472 -2.21 5.28 9.76
C HIS A 472 -2.91 3.94 9.73
N ILE A 473 -4.07 3.86 9.08
CA ILE A 473 -4.92 2.65 9.07
C ILE A 473 -4.98 2.11 7.65
N PHE A 474 -4.55 0.88 7.44
CA PHE A 474 -4.49 0.22 6.15
C PHE A 474 -5.55 -0.88 6.07
N SER A 475 -6.06 -1.16 4.86
CA SER A 475 -6.96 -2.28 4.60
C SER A 475 -6.45 -3.12 3.43
N LEU A 476 -5.93 -4.31 3.72
CA LEU A 476 -5.51 -5.29 2.71
C LEU A 476 -6.74 -6.09 2.24
N ARG A 477 -7.06 -6.05 0.95
CA ARG A 477 -8.12 -6.88 0.35
C ARG A 477 -7.53 -8.19 -0.15
N VAL A 478 -8.09 -9.29 0.34
CA VAL A 478 -7.72 -10.65 -0.01
C VAL A 478 -8.93 -11.36 -0.56
N ASP A 479 -8.87 -11.71 -1.83
CA ASP A 479 -9.88 -12.49 -2.54
C ASP A 479 -9.35 -13.92 -2.68
N PRO A 480 -9.67 -14.83 -1.74
CA PRO A 480 -9.09 -16.15 -1.69
C PRO A 480 -9.63 -17.08 -2.78
N MET A 481 -8.80 -18.06 -3.12
CA MET A 481 -9.15 -19.17 -3.99
C MET A 481 -8.42 -20.45 -3.54
N ILE A 482 -8.38 -20.68 -2.22
CA ILE A 482 -7.60 -21.77 -1.60
C ILE A 482 -8.10 -23.11 -2.15
N ASP A 483 -7.31 -23.79 -2.99
CA ASP A 483 -7.70 -25.01 -3.70
C ASP A 483 -9.09 -24.96 -4.39
N GLY A 484 -9.51 -23.76 -4.82
CA GLY A 484 -10.78 -23.56 -5.50
C GLY A 484 -11.58 -22.35 -4.98
N PRO A 485 -12.68 -22.01 -5.66
CA PRO A 485 -13.40 -20.75 -5.47
C PRO A 485 -14.29 -20.70 -4.22
N LEU A 486 -14.63 -21.86 -3.63
CA LEU A 486 -15.51 -21.92 -2.46
C LEU A 486 -14.68 -22.04 -1.20
N ASN A 487 -14.65 -20.96 -0.42
CA ASN A 487 -13.87 -20.87 0.81
C ASN A 487 -14.76 -20.42 1.97
N ARG A 488 -14.24 -20.58 3.18
CA ARG A 488 -14.84 -20.02 4.40
C ARG A 488 -13.78 -19.40 5.27
N VAL A 489 -14.19 -18.47 6.12
CA VAL A 489 -13.34 -18.01 7.22
C VAL A 489 -13.77 -18.75 8.48
N VAL A 490 -12.79 -19.18 9.26
CA VAL A 490 -12.98 -19.67 10.63
C VAL A 490 -12.04 -18.93 11.55
N PHE A 491 -12.29 -18.97 12.86
CA PHE A 491 -11.31 -18.59 13.86
C PHE A 491 -11.08 -19.73 14.87
N ASP A 492 -9.82 -19.91 15.26
CA ASP A 492 -9.42 -20.80 16.35
C ASP A 492 -9.26 -20.00 17.63
N GLU A 493 -9.63 -20.60 18.77
CA GLU A 493 -9.34 -20.08 20.12
C GLU A 493 -8.79 -21.19 21.02
N ALA A 494 -7.79 -20.85 21.84
CA ALA A 494 -7.19 -21.74 22.81
C ALA A 494 -7.78 -21.47 24.21
N HIS A 495 -8.37 -22.51 24.80
CA HIS A 495 -9.07 -22.45 26.09
C HIS A 495 -8.46 -23.44 27.10
N PRO A 496 -8.19 -23.02 28.35
CA PRO A 496 -7.63 -23.91 29.37
C PRO A 496 -8.63 -25.00 29.77
N MET A 497 -8.14 -26.23 29.99
CA MET A 497 -8.96 -27.29 30.56
C MET A 497 -9.01 -27.14 32.09
N PRO A 498 -10.18 -27.32 32.73
CA PRO A 498 -10.25 -27.33 34.18
C PRO A 498 -9.41 -28.47 34.78
N ARG A 499 -8.95 -28.30 36.02
CA ARG A 499 -8.34 -29.40 36.78
C ARG A 499 -9.38 -30.48 37.04
N SER A 500 -9.01 -31.74 36.83
CA SER A 500 -9.88 -32.90 36.99
C SER A 500 -9.04 -34.18 37.14
N ASP A 501 -9.66 -35.33 37.32
CA ASP A 501 -8.96 -36.62 37.30
C ASP A 501 -8.23 -36.88 35.98
N PHE A 502 -8.76 -36.35 34.86
CA PHE A 502 -8.12 -36.43 33.54
C PHE A 502 -7.01 -35.39 33.35
N ASN A 503 -7.14 -34.20 33.94
CA ASN A 503 -6.15 -33.13 33.92
C ASN A 503 -5.68 -32.78 35.35
N PRO A 504 -5.06 -33.72 36.08
CA PRO A 504 -4.79 -33.55 37.52
C PRO A 504 -3.75 -32.48 37.80
N HIS A 505 -2.91 -32.15 36.82
CA HIS A 505 -1.87 -31.13 36.92
C HIS A 505 -2.29 -29.76 36.39
N GLY A 506 -3.46 -29.63 35.75
CA GLY A 506 -3.98 -28.33 35.31
C GLY A 506 -3.21 -27.67 34.16
N VAL A 507 -2.53 -28.46 33.33
CA VAL A 507 -1.68 -27.96 32.23
C VAL A 507 -2.34 -28.08 30.86
N GLY A 508 -3.42 -28.88 30.76
CA GLY A 508 -4.13 -29.11 29.52
C GLY A 508 -4.88 -27.87 29.03
N TYR A 509 -4.98 -27.74 27.71
CA TYR A 509 -5.85 -26.77 27.01
C TYR A 509 -6.41 -27.43 25.75
N THR A 510 -7.47 -26.86 25.20
CA THR A 510 -8.11 -27.29 23.96
C THR A 510 -8.19 -26.13 22.98
N VAL A 511 -8.23 -26.42 21.68
CA VAL A 511 -8.51 -25.42 20.64
C VAL A 511 -9.88 -25.69 20.06
N SER A 512 -10.75 -24.68 20.04
CA SER A 512 -12.05 -24.71 19.36
C SER A 512 -11.96 -23.91 18.06
N GLU A 513 -12.51 -24.46 16.98
CA GLU A 513 -12.61 -23.80 15.67
C GLU A 513 -14.07 -23.40 15.45
N THR A 514 -14.31 -22.13 15.13
CA THR A 514 -15.66 -21.59 14.87
C THR A 514 -15.72 -21.02 13.47
N PRO A 515 -16.65 -21.50 12.60
CA PRO A 515 -16.84 -20.91 11.29
C PRO A 515 -17.61 -19.59 11.36
N ILE A 516 -17.20 -18.65 10.51
CA ILE A 516 -17.92 -17.41 10.24
C ILE A 516 -18.93 -17.71 9.15
N THR A 517 -20.22 -17.52 9.45
CA THR A 517 -21.31 -17.83 8.52
C THR A 517 -21.95 -16.61 7.88
N THR A 518 -21.73 -15.43 8.45
CA THR A 518 -22.41 -14.20 8.02
C THR A 518 -21.39 -13.09 7.77
N SER A 519 -21.60 -12.28 6.74
CA SER A 519 -20.75 -11.12 6.48
C SER A 519 -20.76 -10.16 7.68
N GLY A 520 -19.59 -9.63 8.04
CA GLY A 520 -19.44 -8.83 9.26
C GLY A 520 -18.00 -8.41 9.55
N GLY A 521 -17.86 -7.57 10.58
CA GLY A 521 -16.58 -7.25 11.20
C GLY A 521 -16.29 -8.19 12.37
N TYR A 522 -15.04 -8.64 12.48
CA TYR A 522 -14.57 -9.61 13.44
C TYR A 522 -13.22 -9.18 14.01
N ASP A 523 -13.01 -9.45 15.30
CA ASP A 523 -11.86 -8.94 16.04
C ASP A 523 -10.98 -10.06 16.55
N LEU A 524 -9.68 -9.77 16.61
CA LEU A 524 -8.69 -10.58 17.32
C LEU A 524 -8.95 -10.52 18.83
N ASP A 525 -8.52 -11.56 19.53
CA ASP A 525 -8.58 -11.64 20.99
C ASP A 525 -7.31 -12.35 21.47
N TRP A 526 -6.42 -11.60 22.12
CA TRP A 526 -5.13 -12.13 22.57
C TRP A 526 -5.24 -12.99 23.83
N ASP A 527 -6.31 -12.85 24.62
CA ASP A 527 -6.49 -13.61 25.86
C ASP A 527 -6.81 -15.08 25.59
N VAL A 528 -7.41 -15.37 24.42
CA VAL A 528 -7.71 -16.72 23.93
C VAL A 528 -6.95 -17.08 22.65
N ASN A 529 -5.97 -16.26 22.25
CA ASN A 529 -5.20 -16.43 21.02
C ASN A 529 -6.09 -16.67 19.79
N ARG A 530 -7.09 -15.80 19.58
CA ARG A 530 -8.00 -15.91 18.45
C ARG A 530 -7.24 -15.68 17.14
N ILE A 531 -7.20 -16.70 16.27
CA ILE A 531 -6.52 -16.64 14.97
C ILE A 531 -7.49 -16.99 13.85
N PHE A 532 -7.58 -16.11 12.85
CA PHE A 532 -8.42 -16.33 11.68
C PHE A 532 -7.71 -17.20 10.63
N LYS A 533 -8.48 -18.06 9.95
CA LYS A 533 -8.02 -18.91 8.85
C LYS A 533 -9.02 -18.85 7.71
N ILE A 534 -8.51 -18.74 6.50
CA ILE A 534 -9.26 -18.97 5.27
C ILE A 534 -9.09 -20.45 4.93
N GLN A 535 -10.20 -21.17 4.74
CA GLN A 535 -10.19 -22.62 4.53
C GLN A 535 -10.96 -23.02 3.27
N ASN A 536 -10.56 -24.14 2.70
CA ASN A 536 -11.41 -24.92 1.82
C ASN A 536 -11.95 -26.14 2.55
N ALA A 537 -13.27 -26.18 2.73
CA ALA A 537 -13.96 -27.25 3.44
C ALA A 537 -13.87 -28.61 2.73
N ALA A 538 -13.87 -28.58 1.40
CA ALA A 538 -13.97 -29.75 0.53
C ALA A 538 -12.63 -30.49 0.35
N VAL A 539 -11.51 -29.80 0.57
CA VAL A 539 -10.18 -30.39 0.44
C VAL A 539 -9.58 -30.68 1.80
N LYS A 540 -9.28 -31.96 2.05
CA LYS A 540 -8.74 -32.45 3.32
C LYS A 540 -7.27 -32.79 3.19
N ASN A 541 -6.50 -32.39 4.19
CA ASN A 541 -5.12 -32.81 4.34
C ASN A 541 -5.06 -34.33 4.63
N PRO A 542 -4.22 -35.10 3.93
CA PRO A 542 -4.18 -36.55 4.07
C PRO A 542 -3.58 -37.03 5.41
N VAL A 543 -2.85 -36.18 6.15
CA VAL A 543 -2.17 -36.55 7.40
C VAL A 543 -3.14 -36.53 8.58
N ASN A 544 -3.96 -35.49 8.70
CA ASN A 544 -4.82 -35.26 9.87
C ASN A 544 -6.32 -35.12 9.54
N GLY A 545 -6.69 -35.20 8.25
CA GLY A 545 -8.08 -35.09 7.80
C GLY A 545 -8.71 -33.70 7.99
N LYS A 546 -7.94 -32.68 8.39
CA LYS A 546 -8.42 -31.31 8.54
C LYS A 546 -8.47 -30.60 7.20
N SER A 547 -9.29 -29.57 7.10
CA SER A 547 -9.34 -28.73 5.89
C SER A 547 -8.02 -28.03 5.64
N VAL A 548 -7.66 -27.92 4.37
CA VAL A 548 -6.54 -27.07 3.93
C VAL A 548 -6.88 -25.60 4.19
N ALA A 549 -5.89 -24.82 4.60
CA ALA A 549 -6.12 -23.46 5.03
C ALA A 549 -4.88 -22.57 4.91
N TYR A 550 -5.10 -21.26 4.96
CA TYR A 550 -4.09 -20.25 5.27
C TYR A 550 -4.53 -19.45 6.50
N LYS A 551 -3.68 -19.34 7.52
CA LYS A 551 -3.93 -18.49 8.70
C LYS A 551 -3.43 -17.07 8.49
N ILE A 552 -4.11 -16.11 9.10
CA ILE A 552 -3.80 -14.69 9.04
C ILE A 552 -3.10 -14.29 10.34
N MET A 553 -1.93 -13.70 10.23
CA MET A 553 -1.15 -13.14 11.33
C MET A 553 -0.99 -11.64 11.09
N ALA A 554 -1.76 -10.83 11.81
CA ALA A 554 -1.69 -9.37 11.75
C ALA A 554 -1.08 -8.82 13.06
N PRO A 555 -0.42 -7.64 13.03
CA PRO A 555 0.05 -7.00 14.24
C PRO A 555 -1.13 -6.53 15.11
N PRO A 556 -0.93 -6.29 16.41
CA PRO A 556 -1.92 -5.61 17.23
C PRO A 556 -2.34 -4.29 16.57
N PHE A 557 -3.64 -4.05 16.51
CA PHE A 557 -4.21 -2.89 15.83
C PHE A 557 -5.17 -2.16 16.76
N GLN A 558 -4.84 -0.91 17.08
CA GLN A 558 -5.76 -0.01 17.76
C GLN A 558 -6.72 0.57 16.71
N LYS A 559 -7.99 0.20 16.84
CA LYS A 559 -9.09 0.69 15.99
C LYS A 559 -9.20 2.21 16.03
N MET A 560 -9.99 2.77 15.10
CA MET A 560 -10.30 4.19 15.01
C MET A 560 -10.62 4.79 16.39
N LEU A 561 -9.87 5.83 16.75
CA LEU A 561 -10.06 6.59 18.00
C LEU A 561 -11.13 7.67 17.89
N ALA A 562 -11.41 8.14 16.67
CA ALA A 562 -12.41 9.17 16.45
C ALA A 562 -13.80 8.70 16.88
N ASP A 563 -14.60 9.64 17.42
CA ASP A 563 -15.94 9.36 17.90
C ASP A 563 -16.84 8.77 16.80
N LYS A 564 -17.78 7.90 17.17
CA LYS A 564 -18.66 7.22 16.20
C LYS A 564 -19.55 8.16 15.39
N ASP A 565 -19.85 9.34 15.94
CA ASP A 565 -20.63 10.36 15.25
C ASP A 565 -19.76 11.27 14.35
N SER A 566 -18.43 11.17 14.43
CA SER A 566 -17.51 11.93 13.59
C SER A 566 -17.50 11.45 12.13
N PHE A 567 -17.12 12.34 11.21
CA PHE A 567 -16.90 11.96 9.83
C PHE A 567 -15.68 11.06 9.64
N HIS A 568 -14.66 11.15 10.49
CA HIS A 568 -13.54 10.20 10.47
C HIS A 568 -14.05 8.76 10.61
N PHE A 569 -14.88 8.50 11.63
CA PHE A 569 -15.43 7.16 11.89
C PHE A 569 -16.45 6.72 10.82
N LYS A 570 -17.34 7.63 10.40
CA LYS A 570 -18.39 7.32 9.41
C LYS A 570 -17.82 6.98 8.03
N ARG A 571 -16.76 7.69 7.61
CA ARG A 571 -16.15 7.54 6.28
C ARG A 571 -15.18 6.36 6.23
N ALA A 572 -14.35 6.16 7.26
CA ALA A 572 -13.35 5.11 7.29
C ALA A 572 -13.97 3.79 7.78
N GLU A 573 -14.86 3.23 6.96
CA GLU A 573 -15.69 2.08 7.33
C GLU A 573 -14.90 0.82 7.72
N PHE A 574 -13.66 0.69 7.26
CA PHE A 574 -12.80 -0.43 7.62
C PHE A 574 -12.18 -0.31 9.02
N ALA A 575 -12.12 0.88 9.61
CA ALA A 575 -11.19 1.16 10.70
C ALA A 575 -11.63 0.70 12.11
N ASP A 576 -12.81 0.08 12.26
CA ASP A 576 -13.40 -0.29 13.56
C ASP A 576 -13.33 -1.79 13.89
N HIS A 577 -12.80 -2.62 12.99
CA HIS A 577 -12.57 -4.05 13.20
C HIS A 577 -11.17 -4.48 12.74
N ASN A 578 -10.70 -5.65 13.20
CA ASN A 578 -9.44 -6.22 12.71
C ASN A 578 -9.58 -6.89 11.34
N ILE A 579 -10.73 -7.53 11.12
CA ILE A 579 -11.04 -8.23 9.88
C ILE A 579 -12.50 -7.96 9.50
N TYR A 580 -12.74 -7.73 8.22
CA TYR A 580 -14.07 -7.89 7.63
C TYR A 580 -14.12 -9.13 6.73
N VAL A 581 -15.29 -9.78 6.70
CA VAL A 581 -15.60 -10.85 5.75
C VAL A 581 -16.87 -10.47 5.00
N THR A 582 -16.83 -10.49 3.67
CA THR A 582 -17.97 -10.18 2.80
C THR A 582 -18.14 -11.29 1.76
N SER A 583 -19.34 -11.49 1.23
CA SER A 583 -19.52 -12.25 -0.01
C SER A 583 -18.95 -11.43 -1.17
N TYR A 584 -18.34 -12.10 -2.14
CA TYR A 584 -17.79 -11.46 -3.32
C TYR A 584 -18.87 -10.76 -4.15
N LYS A 585 -18.59 -9.55 -4.64
CA LYS A 585 -19.34 -8.86 -5.69
C LYS A 585 -18.39 -8.09 -6.60
N ASP A 586 -18.67 -8.11 -7.90
CA ASP A 586 -17.92 -7.32 -8.88
C ASP A 586 -17.96 -5.83 -8.49
N GLY A 587 -16.82 -5.14 -8.58
CA GLY A 587 -16.69 -3.72 -8.25
C GLY A 587 -16.51 -3.39 -6.76
N GLU A 588 -16.66 -4.35 -5.84
CA GLU A 588 -16.34 -4.15 -4.41
C GLU A 588 -14.83 -4.33 -4.16
N LEU A 589 -14.07 -3.29 -4.53
CA LEU A 589 -12.61 -3.26 -4.47
C LEU A 589 -12.06 -2.40 -3.33
N TYR A 590 -12.80 -1.38 -2.90
CA TYR A 590 -12.27 -0.29 -2.06
C TYR A 590 -12.94 -0.25 -0.69
N ALA A 591 -12.18 -0.47 0.36
CA ALA A 591 -12.69 -0.59 1.73
C ALA A 591 -13.23 0.73 2.28
N GLY A 592 -12.72 1.88 1.81
CA GLY A 592 -13.26 3.22 2.07
C GLY A 592 -14.39 3.65 1.12
N GLY A 593 -14.73 2.82 0.13
CA GLY A 593 -15.70 3.12 -0.93
C GLY A 593 -15.08 3.75 -2.18
N THR A 594 -15.84 3.80 -3.27
CA THR A 594 -15.34 4.24 -4.60
C THR A 594 -14.92 5.72 -4.63
N TYR A 595 -15.64 6.59 -3.92
CA TYR A 595 -15.39 8.03 -3.90
C TYR A 595 -15.24 8.49 -2.44
N THR A 596 -13.99 8.58 -1.98
CA THR A 596 -13.63 8.91 -0.58
C THR A 596 -13.52 10.40 -0.32
N ASN A 597 -13.22 11.19 -1.35
CA ASN A 597 -12.96 12.61 -1.21
C ASN A 597 -14.25 13.33 -0.78
N GLN A 598 -14.20 14.00 0.38
CA GLN A 598 -15.35 14.63 1.03
C GLN A 598 -16.57 13.70 1.24
N SER A 599 -16.35 12.38 1.32
CA SER A 599 -17.43 11.40 1.41
C SER A 599 -18.24 11.53 2.71
N ARG A 600 -19.46 10.97 2.72
CA ARG A 600 -20.30 10.89 3.93
C ARG A 600 -20.24 9.51 4.62
N GLY A 601 -19.45 8.58 4.08
CA GLY A 601 -19.53 7.16 4.40
C GLY A 601 -20.77 6.48 3.79
N GLY A 602 -20.99 5.22 4.13
CA GLY A 602 -22.10 4.39 3.64
C GLY A 602 -21.82 3.65 2.33
N THR A 603 -20.56 3.55 1.90
CA THR A 603 -20.16 2.98 0.59
C THR A 603 -18.92 2.08 0.66
N GLY A 604 -18.41 1.81 1.87
CA GLY A 604 -17.22 1.00 2.11
C GLY A 604 -17.52 -0.41 2.65
N VAL A 605 -16.49 -1.02 3.25
CA VAL A 605 -16.53 -2.44 3.65
C VAL A 605 -17.56 -2.75 4.76
N ARG A 606 -17.82 -1.81 5.67
CA ARG A 606 -18.85 -1.98 6.70
C ARG A 606 -20.23 -2.08 6.06
N SER A 607 -20.51 -1.23 5.09
CA SER A 607 -21.74 -1.23 4.30
C SER A 607 -21.87 -2.51 3.48
N PHE A 608 -20.76 -3.03 2.94
CA PHE A 608 -20.76 -4.33 2.25
C PHE A 608 -21.08 -5.47 3.21
N ALA A 609 -20.46 -5.46 4.39
CA ALA A 609 -20.63 -6.46 5.42
C ALA A 609 -22.03 -6.42 6.08
N ASP A 610 -22.66 -5.24 6.13
CA ASP A 610 -23.98 -5.03 6.73
C ASP A 610 -25.15 -5.61 5.93
N ARG A 611 -24.88 -6.13 4.72
CA ARG A 611 -25.86 -6.96 3.99
C ARG A 611 -26.23 -8.24 4.73
N LYS A 612 -25.38 -8.70 5.65
CA LYS A 612 -25.51 -9.97 6.38
C LYS A 612 -25.69 -11.16 5.43
N ASP A 613 -24.92 -11.13 4.33
CA ASP A 613 -24.88 -12.21 3.36
C ASP A 613 -24.33 -13.50 4.00
N ASN A 614 -24.68 -14.67 3.47
CA ASN A 614 -24.03 -15.92 3.84
C ASN A 614 -22.59 -15.95 3.29
N VAL A 615 -21.62 -16.29 4.14
CA VAL A 615 -20.20 -16.39 3.76
C VAL A 615 -19.59 -17.76 4.11
N LEU A 616 -20.45 -18.74 4.46
CA LEU A 616 -20.01 -20.11 4.71
C LEU A 616 -19.88 -20.89 3.40
N ASP A 617 -18.66 -21.35 3.11
CA ASP A 617 -18.33 -22.20 1.96
C ASP A 617 -18.77 -21.58 0.62
N ASP A 618 -18.47 -20.29 0.44
CA ASP A 618 -18.91 -19.43 -0.66
C ASP A 618 -17.74 -18.69 -1.30
N ASP A 619 -18.00 -17.91 -2.35
CA ASP A 619 -17.08 -16.91 -2.86
C ASP A 619 -17.06 -15.69 -1.93
N ILE A 620 -15.95 -15.52 -1.22
CA ILE A 620 -15.79 -14.54 -0.14
C ILE A 620 -14.65 -13.57 -0.44
N VAL A 621 -14.64 -12.44 0.26
CA VAL A 621 -13.51 -11.51 0.33
C VAL A 621 -13.19 -11.24 1.79
N VAL A 622 -11.91 -11.28 2.12
CA VAL A 622 -11.38 -10.97 3.45
C VAL A 622 -10.63 -9.65 3.40
N TRP A 623 -10.93 -8.76 4.33
CA TRP A 623 -10.31 -7.44 4.42
C TRP A 623 -9.59 -7.36 5.75
N VAL A 624 -8.26 -7.23 5.73
CA VAL A 624 -7.44 -7.26 6.94
C VAL A 624 -6.97 -5.86 7.27
N GLN A 625 -7.32 -5.39 8.46
CA GLN A 625 -6.93 -4.08 8.96
C GLN A 625 -5.72 -4.16 9.87
N PHE A 626 -4.80 -3.23 9.66
CA PHE A 626 -3.57 -3.07 10.41
C PHE A 626 -3.15 -1.61 10.34
N GLY A 627 -2.32 -1.15 11.27
CA GLY A 627 -1.95 0.26 11.32
C GLY A 627 -1.13 0.63 12.54
N ILE A 628 -0.70 1.89 12.57
CA ILE A 628 -0.05 2.52 13.73
C ILE A 628 -0.94 3.62 14.29
N ASN A 629 -0.93 3.74 15.62
CA ASN A 629 -1.31 4.99 16.29
C ASN A 629 -0.01 5.77 16.52
N HIS A 630 0.23 6.78 15.69
CA HIS A 630 1.47 7.54 15.68
C HIS A 630 1.37 8.71 16.64
N VAL A 631 2.11 8.58 17.75
CA VAL A 631 2.44 9.67 18.66
C VAL A 631 3.83 10.18 18.25
N PRO A 632 3.93 11.29 17.49
CA PRO A 632 5.20 11.71 16.92
C PRO A 632 6.25 11.98 17.99
N ARG A 633 7.51 11.75 17.63
CA ARG A 633 8.67 11.96 18.50
C ARG A 633 9.59 13.00 17.87
N ILE A 634 10.51 13.57 18.66
CA ILE A 634 11.51 14.51 18.09
C ILE A 634 12.37 13.79 17.05
N GLU A 635 12.69 12.51 17.27
CA GLU A 635 13.47 11.69 16.33
C GLU A 635 12.77 11.43 15.00
N ASP A 636 11.47 11.73 14.88
CA ASP A 636 10.72 11.60 13.64
C ASP A 636 10.85 12.87 12.75
N PHE A 637 11.61 13.89 13.20
CA PHE A 637 11.80 15.16 12.50
C PHE A 637 13.30 15.52 12.41
N PRO A 638 13.84 16.02 11.27
CA PRO A 638 13.14 16.58 10.10
C PRO A 638 12.64 15.55 9.08
N VAL A 639 13.05 14.29 9.20
CA VAL A 639 12.56 13.17 8.39
C VAL A 639 12.49 11.93 9.28
N MET A 640 11.38 11.21 9.19
CA MET A 640 11.04 10.10 10.06
C MET A 640 11.78 8.82 9.65
N PRO A 641 12.43 8.10 10.58
CA PRO A 641 12.88 6.74 10.36
C PRO A 641 11.72 5.78 10.06
N CYS A 642 11.94 4.74 9.26
CA CYS A 642 10.86 3.83 8.89
C CYS A 642 10.20 3.13 10.10
N GLU A 643 8.88 3.23 10.19
CA GLU A 643 8.03 2.37 11.04
C GLU A 643 7.46 1.22 10.19
N VAL A 644 7.62 -0.03 10.62
CA VAL A 644 7.37 -1.22 9.78
C VAL A 644 6.24 -2.10 10.33
N LEU A 645 5.25 -2.39 9.48
CA LEU A 645 4.15 -3.30 9.75
C LEU A 645 4.15 -4.46 8.75
N LYS A 646 3.80 -5.67 9.20
CA LYS A 646 3.65 -6.86 8.35
C LYS A 646 2.39 -7.65 8.68
N VAL A 647 1.60 -7.98 7.65
CA VAL A 647 0.54 -8.99 7.74
C VAL A 647 1.02 -10.25 7.02
N ALA A 648 1.00 -11.40 7.69
CA ALA A 648 1.46 -12.67 7.13
C ALA A 648 0.33 -13.68 6.94
N PHE A 649 0.35 -14.38 5.81
CA PHE A 649 -0.54 -15.49 5.50
C PHE A 649 0.29 -16.76 5.43
N LYS A 650 -0.02 -17.71 6.31
CA LYS A 650 0.79 -18.92 6.49
C LYS A 650 -0.04 -20.18 6.21
N PRO A 651 0.49 -21.17 5.47
CA PRO A 651 -0.22 -22.41 5.20
C PRO A 651 -0.48 -23.18 6.49
N VAL A 652 -1.70 -23.69 6.66
CA VAL A 652 -2.12 -24.56 7.77
C VAL A 652 -2.81 -25.78 7.17
N ASN A 653 -2.22 -26.96 7.35
CA ASN A 653 -2.68 -28.19 6.71
C ASN A 653 -2.75 -28.11 5.18
N PHE A 654 -2.24 -27.06 4.53
CA PHE A 654 -2.29 -26.95 3.08
C PHE A 654 -1.36 -27.98 2.42
N PHE A 655 -0.18 -28.19 3.00
CA PHE A 655 0.79 -29.21 2.59
C PHE A 655 0.80 -30.41 3.54
N ASP A 656 1.30 -31.55 3.09
CA ASP A 656 1.44 -32.79 3.88
C ASP A 656 2.68 -32.78 4.81
N LYS A 657 3.63 -31.88 4.55
CA LYS A 657 4.84 -31.63 5.34
C LYS A 657 5.34 -30.20 5.08
N ASN A 658 6.46 -29.81 5.71
CA ASN A 658 7.11 -28.54 5.42
C ASN A 658 7.48 -28.46 3.90
N PRO A 659 6.91 -27.50 3.14
CA PRO A 659 7.13 -27.40 1.69
C PRO A 659 8.53 -26.89 1.32
N ALA A 660 9.33 -26.42 2.29
CA ALA A 660 10.70 -25.95 2.10
C ALA A 660 11.78 -27.02 2.37
N LEU A 661 11.40 -28.29 2.49
CA LEU A 661 12.36 -29.40 2.71
C LEU A 661 13.20 -29.72 1.47
N ASP A 662 12.74 -29.36 0.28
CA ASP A 662 13.47 -29.54 -0.98
C ASP A 662 14.36 -28.34 -1.34
N VAL A 663 14.34 -27.28 -0.53
CA VAL A 663 15.29 -26.17 -0.67
C VAL A 663 16.70 -26.69 -0.37
N PRO A 664 17.69 -26.41 -1.22
CA PRO A 664 19.06 -26.86 -1.02
C PRO A 664 19.62 -26.47 0.36
N GLN A 665 20.36 -27.41 0.97
CA GLN A 665 21.02 -27.15 2.24
C GLN A 665 21.97 -25.97 2.13
N SER A 666 21.95 -25.12 3.15
CA SER A 666 22.83 -23.97 3.23
C SER A 666 24.24 -24.39 3.63
N VAL A 667 25.14 -24.30 2.67
CA VAL A 667 26.54 -24.70 2.81
C VAL A 667 27.47 -23.57 2.35
N GLN A 668 28.66 -23.53 2.91
CA GLN A 668 29.65 -22.50 2.59
C GLN A 668 30.06 -22.50 1.11
N SER A 669 30.07 -23.67 0.45
CA SER A 669 30.34 -23.78 -0.99
C SER A 669 29.31 -23.05 -1.86
N PHE A 670 28.08 -22.87 -1.37
CA PHE A 670 27.00 -22.15 -2.03
C PHE A 670 26.89 -20.69 -1.54
N ASN A 671 26.87 -20.45 -0.23
CA ASN A 671 26.63 -19.11 0.36
C ASN A 671 27.85 -18.18 0.40
N LYS A 672 29.07 -18.72 0.27
CA LYS A 672 30.33 -17.94 0.14
C LYS A 672 30.56 -16.87 1.22
N SER A 673 30.18 -17.09 2.48
CA SER A 673 30.42 -16.11 3.56
C SER A 673 31.92 -15.93 3.86
N THR A 674 32.35 -14.73 4.23
CA THR A 674 33.75 -14.47 4.61
C THR A 674 33.92 -14.51 6.12
N LEU A 675 34.88 -15.30 6.60
CA LEU A 675 35.23 -15.35 8.02
C LEU A 675 36.07 -14.11 8.41
N MET A 676 35.63 -13.33 9.39
CA MET A 676 36.30 -12.10 9.84
C MET A 676 37.14 -12.26 11.13
N GLY A 677 37.27 -13.47 11.69
CA GLY A 677 38.02 -13.77 12.93
C GLY A 677 38.57 -15.21 12.96
N VAL A 678 39.55 -15.50 13.83
CA VAL A 678 40.48 -16.65 13.67
C VAL A 678 40.05 -17.95 14.38
N GLU A 679 39.08 -17.95 15.30
CA GLU A 679 38.77 -19.16 16.10
C GLU A 679 37.30 -19.61 16.00
N HIS A 680 36.97 -20.50 15.07
CA HIS A 680 35.76 -21.32 15.16
C HIS A 680 36.14 -22.71 15.71
N LYS A 681 36.01 -22.92 17.02
CA LYS A 681 36.23 -24.22 17.67
C LYS A 681 34.88 -24.82 18.06
N GLN A 682 34.49 -25.93 17.44
CA GLN A 682 33.33 -26.71 17.84
C GLN A 682 33.80 -28.08 18.35
N GLU A 683 33.81 -28.29 19.67
CA GLU A 683 34.09 -29.59 20.26
C GLU A 683 32.85 -30.49 20.17
N ALA A 684 33.03 -31.74 19.73
CA ALA A 684 32.03 -32.79 19.84
C ALA A 684 32.62 -33.97 20.62
N GLY A 685 31.99 -34.34 21.73
CA GLY A 685 32.34 -35.55 22.48
C GLY A 685 31.42 -36.70 22.10
N THR A 686 31.97 -37.88 21.82
CA THR A 686 31.18 -39.12 21.70
C THR A 686 31.58 -40.08 22.82
N ALA A 687 30.61 -40.82 23.35
CA ALA A 687 30.87 -41.93 24.26
C ALA A 687 30.42 -43.23 23.59
N VAL A 688 31.29 -44.24 23.62
CA VAL A 688 31.02 -45.57 23.06
C VAL A 688 31.08 -46.58 24.20
N VAL A 689 30.06 -47.43 24.31
CA VAL A 689 30.06 -48.54 25.26
C VAL A 689 30.83 -49.70 24.64
N LYS A 690 31.87 -50.16 25.32
CA LYS A 690 32.62 -51.37 24.94
C LYS A 690 32.79 -52.22 26.19
N ASP A 691 32.42 -53.50 26.10
CA ASP A 691 32.54 -54.49 27.17
C ASP A 691 31.86 -54.11 28.51
N GLY A 692 30.72 -53.42 28.45
CA GLY A 692 29.92 -53.05 29.63
C GLY A 692 30.35 -51.76 30.33
N GLU A 693 31.41 -51.10 29.86
CA GLU A 693 31.86 -49.79 30.37
C GLU A 693 31.70 -48.67 29.33
N LEU A 694 31.37 -47.47 29.82
CA LEU A 694 31.09 -46.27 29.02
C LEU A 694 32.40 -45.50 28.83
N CYS A 695 33.01 -45.55 27.64
CA CYS A 695 34.27 -44.87 27.37
C CYS A 695 34.04 -43.61 26.51
N CYS A 696 34.42 -42.44 27.02
CA CYS A 696 34.32 -41.17 26.30
C CYS A 696 35.52 -41.01 25.35
N ASN A 697 35.29 -41.04 24.04
CA ASN A 697 36.28 -40.65 23.04
C ASN A 697 36.15 -39.16 22.74
N LYS A 698 37.12 -38.37 23.21
CA LYS A 698 37.37 -37.04 22.67
C LYS A 698 38.16 -37.18 21.38
N GLU A 699 37.47 -37.23 20.24
CA GLU A 699 38.15 -37.00 18.97
C GLU A 699 38.32 -35.49 18.77
N SER A 700 39.55 -35.02 18.92
CA SER A 700 39.94 -33.72 18.38
C SER A 700 39.97 -33.86 16.85
N SER A 701 38.86 -33.60 16.17
CA SER A 701 38.89 -33.50 14.71
C SER A 701 39.70 -32.25 14.34
N LYS A 702 40.94 -32.45 13.89
CA LYS A 702 41.68 -31.41 13.18
C LYS A 702 41.04 -31.25 11.80
N LEU A 703 40.32 -30.16 11.61
CA LEU A 703 40.30 -29.46 10.32
C LEU A 703 41.16 -28.21 10.47
#